data_AF-A0A952RSF3-F1
#
_entry.id   AF-A0A952RSF3-F1
#
_cell.length_a   1.000
_cell.length_b   1.000
_cell.length_c   1.000
_cell.angle_alpha   90.00
_cell.angle_beta   90.00
_cell.angle_gamma   90.00
#
_symmetry.space_group_name_H-M   'P 1'
#
loop_
_entity.id
_entity.type
_entity.pdbx_description
1 polymer ?
#
loop_
_entity_poly.entity_id
_entity_poly.type
_entity_poly.pdbx_seq_one_letter_code
_entity_poly.pdbx_strand_id
1 'polypeptide(L)'
;MVSRRRLPILVAFPAFYVGIAVLRAGDVRPAAWVLLPLAIVVAWIGGRVEEGTEPLAARLRIASALGTSLAFATAALSGRPSWAAIARAIGLALSLLAAVRAVGAIDGDVGLAPSAAEATAPKGFGKTTVVRLGQAAVALALAVAVLDDALSWARHTSGGVVAAAAGAFALFAMGATALLTLAVRRLELGVGPRALTSAGVVLSGLVAAVALAFARGMTPDGALAIAGTLTAALVVRLCRSPAPLVLAQQGRRALTLVAFGGPVAALAAIAVEGRMRDAAAYALALAVVALGVGALSPSLEEPFLPQKGILLEALAEARDAAHEREARSAMAHALLRLREASAIGLGANAAPSPELWLLHPTRVITVSSAGYLQERRAELPPGIFDVAMGEVHATLRTSVLRALEVRRADLRPYLAWLDQRGALFATVIAETEDPDGMIVMPAGTRTEEITLEEARAAKLLADGFVAVAQAESAKVRHLQRELDLKRELERAEDEKERLRHTIDLDVGRNALAATRLARPATVGIYSAASRMAYEALERRVAQDAPVVIVGRAGTDPVPFVARAHLSGPRKDGPFVVVDGTSSREHDVERWNDERTSPLALADRGLLLLVDGAALPRDVQLIVARAVAERRAPWERATPLDVVLALSSTAPLEPLVEAGRLTPELAARFETSEPIELPGLSDRAEDLRSIVADRLAREGLRVHGRPTGIDIAAFALLMEHDFEAEDAELAAIVTKLVARATDDVVRAADVRALGIGPEVANDAGATSFSAGRSSGS
;
A
#
# COMPACT_ATOMS: atom_id res chain seq x y z
N MET A 1 -13.34 -51.67 29.46
CA MET A 1 -13.75 -50.99 28.21
C MET A 1 -15.01 -51.66 27.69
N VAL A 2 -16.18 -51.09 27.97
CA VAL A 2 -17.42 -51.53 27.30
C VAL A 2 -17.35 -51.00 25.86
N SER A 3 -17.48 -51.88 24.87
CA SER A 3 -17.46 -51.45 23.46
C SER A 3 -18.59 -50.44 23.22
N ARG A 4 -18.31 -49.34 22.50
CA ARG A 4 -19.29 -48.28 22.20
C ARG A 4 -20.59 -48.81 21.56
N ARG A 5 -20.55 -50.00 20.95
CA ARG A 5 -21.72 -50.73 20.42
C ARG A 5 -22.67 -51.30 21.48
N ARG A 6 -22.21 -51.58 22.71
CA ARG A 6 -23.03 -52.17 23.82
C ARG A 6 -23.59 -51.12 24.78
N LEU A 7 -23.11 -49.88 24.68
CA LEU A 7 -23.52 -48.75 25.50
C LEU A 7 -25.03 -48.44 25.45
N PRO A 8 -25.71 -48.41 24.27
CA PRO A 8 -27.16 -48.19 24.22
C PRO A 8 -27.97 -49.32 24.87
N ILE A 9 -27.46 -50.57 24.86
CA ILE A 9 -28.12 -51.71 25.50
C ILE A 9 -28.07 -51.58 27.03
N LEU A 10 -26.93 -51.13 27.57
CA LEU A 10 -26.78 -50.88 29.01
C LEU A 10 -27.64 -49.70 29.49
N VAL A 11 -27.80 -48.66 28.66
CA VAL A 11 -28.62 -47.49 29.00
C VAL A 11 -30.12 -47.82 29.00
N ALA A 12 -30.56 -48.81 28.22
CA ALA A 12 -31.96 -49.26 28.16
C ALA A 12 -32.34 -50.28 29.24
N PHE A 13 -31.36 -50.88 29.94
CA PHE A 13 -31.59 -51.93 30.94
C PHE A 13 -32.52 -51.50 32.10
N PRO A 14 -32.41 -50.29 32.68
CA PRO A 14 -33.32 -49.85 33.75
C PRO A 14 -34.78 -49.76 33.30
N ALA A 15 -35.04 -49.29 32.07
CA ALA A 15 -36.39 -49.23 31.51
C ALA A 15 -36.97 -50.63 31.24
N PHE A 16 -36.14 -51.57 30.78
CA PHE A 16 -36.54 -52.96 30.58
C PHE A 16 -36.91 -53.65 31.90
N TYR A 17 -36.11 -53.43 32.96
CA TYR A 17 -36.38 -53.97 34.30
C TYR A 17 -37.70 -53.45 34.88
N VAL A 18 -37.94 -52.15 34.79
CA VAL A 18 -39.19 -51.55 35.27
C VAL A 18 -40.39 -52.02 34.45
N GLY A 19 -40.23 -52.25 33.14
CA GLY A 19 -41.27 -52.84 32.29
C GLY A 19 -41.70 -54.24 32.71
N ILE A 20 -40.73 -55.09 33.07
CA ILE A 20 -41.01 -56.42 33.63
C ILE A 20 -41.71 -56.31 34.99
N ALA A 21 -41.34 -55.32 35.82
CA ALA A 21 -41.97 -55.08 37.10
C ALA A 21 -43.44 -54.60 36.96
N VAL A 22 -43.74 -53.75 35.97
CA VAL A 22 -45.10 -53.32 35.63
C VAL A 22 -45.96 -54.50 35.17
N LEU A 23 -45.43 -55.35 34.28
CA LEU A 23 -46.13 -56.56 33.80
C LEU A 23 -46.40 -57.57 34.92
N ARG A 24 -45.49 -57.70 35.90
CA ARG A 24 -45.68 -58.54 37.10
C ARG A 24 -46.67 -57.96 38.10
N ALA A 25 -46.81 -56.64 38.17
CA ALA A 25 -47.70 -55.96 39.12
C ALA A 25 -49.18 -55.91 38.65
N GLY A 26 -49.49 -56.35 37.43
CA GLY A 26 -50.87 -56.44 36.91
C GLY A 26 -51.53 -55.10 36.58
N ASP A 27 -50.74 -54.05 36.36
CA ASP A 27 -51.21 -52.67 36.32
C ASP A 27 -51.38 -52.17 34.87
N VAL A 28 -52.64 -52.01 34.43
CA VAL A 28 -52.99 -51.82 33.00
C VAL A 28 -53.54 -50.42 32.73
N ARG A 29 -52.74 -49.37 32.96
CA ARG A 29 -53.07 -48.05 32.41
C ARG A 29 -52.71 -48.00 30.92
N PRO A 30 -53.57 -47.44 30.04
CA PRO A 30 -53.23 -47.24 28.63
C PRO A 30 -51.96 -46.37 28.43
N ALA A 31 -51.65 -45.48 29.37
CA ALA A 31 -50.43 -44.67 29.35
C ALA A 31 -49.14 -45.49 29.52
N ALA A 32 -49.16 -46.63 30.23
CA ALA A 32 -47.98 -47.47 30.45
C ALA A 32 -47.51 -48.13 29.14
N TRP A 33 -48.45 -48.47 28.25
CA TRP A 33 -48.17 -49.02 26.91
C TRP A 33 -47.48 -48.01 25.99
N VAL A 34 -47.57 -46.71 26.28
CA VAL A 34 -46.92 -45.64 25.50
C VAL A 34 -45.60 -45.21 26.14
N LEU A 35 -45.56 -45.06 27.47
CA LEU A 35 -44.39 -44.54 28.18
C LEU A 35 -43.22 -45.53 28.23
N LEU A 36 -43.51 -46.85 28.28
CA LEU A 36 -42.46 -47.87 28.38
C LEU A 36 -41.66 -48.06 27.08
N PRO A 37 -42.28 -48.21 25.89
CA PRO A 37 -41.53 -48.20 24.63
C PRO A 37 -40.78 -46.89 24.41
N LEU A 38 -41.38 -45.76 24.80
CA LEU A 38 -40.75 -44.44 24.72
C LEU A 38 -39.50 -44.34 25.61
N ALA A 39 -39.53 -44.89 26.82
CA ALA A 39 -38.37 -44.98 27.72
C ALA A 39 -37.19 -45.75 27.09
N ILE A 40 -37.48 -46.84 26.38
CA ILE A 40 -36.49 -47.67 25.68
C ILE A 40 -35.92 -46.92 24.47
N VAL A 41 -36.79 -46.27 23.69
CA VAL A 41 -36.37 -45.45 22.53
C VAL A 41 -35.49 -44.29 22.96
N VAL A 42 -35.85 -43.58 24.03
CA VAL A 42 -35.06 -42.47 24.59
C VAL A 42 -33.69 -42.94 25.08
N ALA A 43 -33.63 -44.08 25.78
CA ALA A 43 -32.37 -44.70 26.19
C ALA A 43 -31.49 -45.09 24.99
N TRP A 44 -32.10 -45.67 23.96
CA TRP A 44 -31.39 -46.12 22.77
C TRP A 44 -30.82 -44.96 21.95
N ILE A 45 -31.61 -43.91 21.74
CA ILE A 45 -31.18 -42.69 21.05
C ILE A 45 -30.09 -41.98 21.86
N GLY A 46 -30.27 -41.81 23.16
CA GLY A 46 -29.29 -41.14 24.01
C GLY A 46 -27.97 -41.91 24.20
N GLY A 47 -28.01 -43.24 24.03
CA GLY A 47 -26.82 -44.10 24.00
C GLY A 47 -26.07 -44.09 22.66
N ARG A 48 -26.64 -43.50 21.60
CA ARG A 48 -25.95 -43.29 20.30
C ARG A 48 -25.13 -42.00 20.37
N VAL A 49 -23.84 -42.16 20.63
CA VAL A 49 -22.87 -41.08 20.65
C VAL A 49 -22.06 -41.14 19.35
N GLU A 50 -22.13 -40.08 18.54
CA GLU A 50 -21.40 -39.96 17.27
C GLU A 50 -19.88 -40.00 17.47
N GLU A 51 -19.18 -40.56 16.47
CA GLU A 51 -17.73 -40.58 16.43
C GLU A 51 -17.17 -39.15 16.34
N GLY A 52 -16.18 -38.83 17.18
CA GLY A 52 -15.59 -37.48 17.28
C GLY A 52 -16.20 -36.57 18.36
N THR A 53 -17.26 -37.00 19.06
CA THR A 53 -17.80 -36.21 20.19
C THR A 53 -16.87 -36.19 21.40
N GLU A 54 -16.74 -35.02 22.03
CA GLU A 54 -15.92 -34.87 23.23
C GLU A 54 -16.33 -35.83 24.36
N PRO A 55 -15.37 -36.35 25.16
CA PRO A 55 -15.64 -37.34 26.19
C PRO A 55 -16.58 -36.80 27.29
N LEU A 56 -16.50 -35.51 27.62
CA LEU A 56 -17.42 -34.88 28.57
C LEU A 56 -18.85 -34.77 27.98
N ALA A 57 -18.98 -34.44 26.70
CA ALA A 57 -20.25 -34.35 26.02
C ALA A 57 -20.97 -35.69 25.94
N ALA A 58 -20.23 -36.74 25.60
CA ALA A 58 -20.72 -38.12 25.61
C ALA A 58 -21.28 -38.51 26.98
N ARG A 59 -20.51 -38.26 28.06
CA ARG A 59 -20.92 -38.59 29.44
C ARG A 59 -22.19 -37.87 29.87
N LEU A 60 -22.31 -36.58 29.58
CA LEU A 60 -23.49 -35.79 29.94
C LEU A 60 -24.73 -36.22 29.16
N ARG A 61 -24.60 -36.53 27.86
CA ARG A 61 -25.69 -37.08 27.05
C ARG A 61 -26.16 -38.42 27.60
N ILE A 62 -25.23 -39.35 27.88
CA ILE A 62 -25.55 -40.65 28.46
C ILE A 62 -26.24 -40.51 29.83
N ALA A 63 -25.73 -39.64 30.71
CA ALA A 63 -26.33 -39.40 32.03
C ALA A 63 -27.75 -38.83 31.93
N SER A 64 -27.98 -37.86 31.03
CA SER A 64 -29.32 -37.31 30.79
C SER A 64 -30.29 -38.34 30.20
N ALA A 65 -29.81 -39.22 29.32
CA ALA A 65 -30.60 -40.27 28.67
C ALA A 65 -30.97 -41.42 29.62
N LEU A 66 -30.05 -41.77 30.53
CA LEU A 66 -30.31 -42.70 31.63
C LEU A 66 -31.38 -42.13 32.56
N GLY A 67 -31.26 -40.84 32.93
CA GLY A 67 -32.21 -40.17 33.80
C GLY A 67 -33.61 -40.05 33.20
N THR A 68 -33.72 -39.64 31.92
CA THR A 68 -35.01 -39.58 31.21
C THR A 68 -35.64 -40.97 31.09
N SER A 69 -34.87 -41.98 30.67
CA SER A 69 -35.38 -43.34 30.54
C SER A 69 -35.93 -43.88 31.87
N LEU A 70 -35.22 -43.62 32.98
CA LEU A 70 -35.65 -44.02 34.33
C LEU A 70 -36.92 -43.28 34.78
N ALA A 71 -37.06 -41.98 34.49
CA ALA A 71 -38.26 -41.22 34.84
C ALA A 71 -39.48 -41.65 34.03
N PHE A 72 -39.35 -41.89 32.72
CA PHE A 72 -40.42 -42.40 31.88
C PHE A 72 -40.88 -43.80 32.32
N ALA A 73 -39.92 -44.68 32.63
CA ALA A 73 -40.24 -46.04 33.06
C ALA A 73 -40.94 -46.07 34.43
N THR A 74 -40.48 -45.26 35.39
CA THR A 74 -41.08 -45.21 36.74
C THR A 74 -42.38 -44.41 36.81
N ALA A 75 -42.62 -43.48 35.88
CA ALA A 75 -43.88 -42.75 35.78
C ALA A 75 -45.04 -43.59 35.20
N ALA A 76 -44.74 -44.75 34.62
CA ALA A 76 -45.74 -45.68 34.09
C ALA A 76 -46.50 -46.49 35.17
N LEU A 77 -46.00 -46.53 36.42
CA LEU A 77 -46.59 -47.27 37.53
C LEU A 77 -47.79 -46.52 38.14
N SER A 78 -48.91 -47.21 38.43
CA SER A 78 -50.08 -46.58 39.08
C SER A 78 -49.88 -46.36 40.58
N GLY A 79 -49.13 -47.25 41.23
CA GLY A 79 -48.76 -47.13 42.64
C GLY A 79 -47.54 -46.21 42.83
N ARG A 80 -47.42 -45.65 44.04
CA ARG A 80 -46.19 -44.97 44.49
C ARG A 80 -45.39 -45.86 45.45
N PRO A 81 -44.84 -47.03 45.03
CA PRO A 81 -43.95 -47.77 45.89
C PRO A 81 -42.68 -46.94 46.13
N SER A 82 -42.18 -46.95 47.36
CA SER A 82 -41.04 -46.13 47.80
C SER A 82 -39.82 -46.30 46.90
N TRP A 83 -39.53 -47.52 46.44
CA TRP A 83 -38.42 -47.79 45.51
C TRP A 83 -38.57 -47.10 44.15
N ALA A 84 -39.79 -46.98 43.61
CA ALA A 84 -40.02 -46.35 42.31
C ALA A 84 -40.00 -44.82 42.41
N ALA A 85 -40.45 -44.27 43.54
CA ALA A 85 -40.35 -42.84 43.83
C ALA A 85 -38.88 -42.41 44.02
N ILE A 86 -38.10 -43.18 44.78
CA ILE A 86 -36.65 -42.99 44.92
C ILE A 86 -35.94 -43.10 43.56
N ALA A 87 -36.25 -44.12 42.76
CA ALA A 87 -35.67 -44.28 41.42
C ALA A 87 -36.00 -43.10 40.49
N ARG A 88 -37.22 -42.55 40.57
CA ARG A 88 -37.64 -41.36 39.82
C ARG A 88 -36.86 -40.12 40.24
N ALA A 89 -36.72 -39.89 41.55
CA ALA A 89 -35.92 -38.79 42.08
C ALA A 89 -34.44 -38.89 41.67
N ILE A 90 -33.87 -40.10 41.65
CA ILE A 90 -32.51 -40.36 41.14
C ILE A 90 -32.41 -40.07 39.64
N GLY A 91 -33.41 -40.48 38.85
CA GLY A 91 -33.45 -40.20 37.41
C GLY A 91 -33.48 -38.70 37.11
N LEU A 92 -34.31 -37.96 37.84
CA LEU A 92 -34.38 -36.50 37.79
C LEU A 92 -33.06 -35.84 38.23
N ALA A 93 -32.42 -36.38 39.28
CA ALA A 93 -31.11 -35.91 39.76
C ALA A 93 -30.02 -36.04 38.70
N LEU A 94 -29.91 -37.22 38.10
CA LEU A 94 -28.90 -37.50 37.08
C LEU A 94 -29.07 -36.59 35.87
N SER A 95 -30.30 -36.35 35.43
CA SER A 95 -30.56 -35.45 34.30
C SER A 95 -30.28 -33.99 34.64
N LEU A 96 -30.75 -33.49 35.79
CA LEU A 96 -30.58 -32.08 36.17
C LEU A 96 -29.12 -31.75 36.48
N LEU A 97 -28.40 -32.63 37.18
CA LEU A 97 -26.96 -32.45 37.41
C LEU A 97 -26.16 -32.49 36.11
N ALA A 98 -26.56 -33.34 35.16
CA ALA A 98 -25.95 -33.35 33.82
C ALA A 98 -26.23 -32.04 33.06
N ALA A 99 -27.44 -31.49 33.16
CA ALA A 99 -27.81 -30.22 32.55
C ALA A 99 -27.10 -29.01 33.17
N VAL A 100 -27.04 -28.90 34.50
CA VAL A 100 -26.28 -27.84 35.19
C VAL A 100 -24.79 -27.91 34.81
N ARG A 101 -24.24 -29.12 34.72
CA ARG A 101 -22.85 -29.30 34.26
C ARG A 101 -22.67 -28.99 32.77
N ALA A 102 -23.69 -29.20 31.94
CA ALA A 102 -23.68 -28.81 30.53
C ALA A 102 -23.75 -27.28 30.36
N VAL A 103 -24.57 -26.57 31.14
CA VAL A 103 -24.62 -25.10 31.18
C VAL A 103 -23.26 -24.52 31.59
N GLY A 104 -22.63 -25.12 32.60
CA GLY A 104 -21.26 -24.75 32.99
C GLY A 104 -20.19 -25.06 31.95
N ALA A 105 -20.45 -26.00 31.05
CA ALA A 105 -19.55 -26.44 30.00
C ALA A 105 -19.93 -25.89 28.62
N ILE A 106 -20.72 -24.81 28.56
CA ILE A 106 -20.96 -24.10 27.29
C ILE A 106 -19.63 -23.61 26.74
N ASP A 107 -19.36 -23.96 25.48
CA ASP A 107 -18.14 -23.54 24.79
C ASP A 107 -18.11 -22.02 24.70
N GLY A 108 -16.99 -21.46 25.17
CA GLY A 108 -16.69 -20.05 25.04
C GLY A 108 -16.04 -19.76 23.70
N ASP A 109 -16.02 -18.48 23.37
CA ASP A 109 -15.26 -17.97 22.24
C ASP A 109 -13.75 -18.18 22.40
N VAL A 110 -13.05 -18.24 21.28
CA VAL A 110 -11.58 -18.18 21.22
C VAL A 110 -11.16 -16.71 21.31
N GLY A 111 -10.06 -16.41 22.01
CA GLY A 111 -9.50 -15.05 22.10
C GLY A 111 -9.38 -14.53 23.53
N LEU A 112 -9.47 -13.21 23.71
CA LEU A 112 -9.31 -12.52 24.99
C LEU A 112 -10.60 -12.55 25.84
N ALA A 113 -11.75 -12.80 25.22
CA ALA A 113 -13.06 -12.78 25.86
C ALA A 113 -13.20 -13.68 27.10
N PRO A 114 -12.71 -14.95 27.10
CA PRO A 114 -12.77 -15.80 28.29
C PRO A 114 -11.95 -15.25 29.47
N SER A 115 -10.74 -14.74 29.18
CA SER A 115 -9.88 -14.11 30.20
C SER A 115 -10.52 -12.83 30.76
N ALA A 116 -11.19 -12.06 29.90
CA ALA A 116 -11.92 -10.86 30.29
C ALA A 116 -13.14 -11.16 31.18
N ALA A 117 -13.89 -12.23 30.86
CA ALA A 117 -15.00 -12.70 31.68
C ALA A 117 -14.53 -13.14 33.08
N GLU A 118 -13.40 -13.85 33.17
CA GLU A 118 -12.81 -14.22 34.46
C GLU A 118 -12.29 -13.02 35.25
N ALA A 119 -11.81 -11.98 34.57
CA ALA A 119 -11.33 -10.76 35.22
C ALA A 119 -12.46 -9.90 35.82
N THR A 120 -13.63 -9.90 35.19
CA THR A 120 -14.80 -9.10 35.60
C THR A 120 -15.72 -9.80 36.60
N ALA A 121 -15.57 -11.10 36.80
CA ALA A 121 -16.34 -11.85 37.78
C ALA A 121 -16.11 -11.34 39.22
N PRO A 122 -17.15 -11.22 40.06
CA PRO A 122 -16.99 -10.84 41.46
C PRO A 122 -16.03 -11.81 42.18
N LYS A 123 -15.23 -11.30 43.14
CA LYS A 123 -14.27 -12.14 43.89
C LYS A 123 -14.99 -13.35 44.50
N GLY A 124 -14.56 -14.56 44.09
CA GLY A 124 -15.14 -15.83 44.55
C GLY A 124 -16.34 -16.35 43.74
N PHE A 125 -16.90 -15.55 42.82
CA PHE A 125 -18.08 -15.87 42.01
C PHE A 125 -17.74 -16.19 40.54
N GLY A 126 -16.81 -17.14 40.35
CA GLY A 126 -16.39 -17.58 39.01
C GLY A 126 -17.28 -18.66 38.39
N LYS A 127 -16.96 -19.05 37.16
CA LYS A 127 -17.64 -20.13 36.40
C LYS A 127 -17.81 -21.42 37.20
N THR A 128 -16.79 -21.81 37.96
CA THR A 128 -16.81 -23.03 38.78
C THR A 128 -17.72 -22.91 40.00
N THR A 129 -17.80 -21.73 40.62
CA THR A 129 -18.67 -21.46 41.78
C THR A 129 -20.15 -21.52 41.38
N VAL A 130 -20.53 -20.90 40.27
CA VAL A 130 -21.92 -20.91 39.77
C VAL A 130 -22.42 -22.34 39.53
N VAL A 131 -21.60 -23.17 38.89
CA VAL A 131 -21.93 -24.57 38.62
C VAL A 131 -22.02 -25.38 39.92
N ARG A 132 -21.09 -25.18 40.86
CA ARG A 132 -21.11 -25.88 42.16
C ARG A 132 -22.34 -25.51 43.00
N LEU A 133 -22.70 -24.22 43.03
CA LEU A 133 -23.91 -23.74 43.71
C LEU A 133 -25.17 -24.38 43.11
N GLY A 134 -25.24 -24.43 41.78
CA GLY A 134 -26.30 -25.11 41.05
C GLY A 134 -26.42 -26.60 41.39
N GLN A 135 -25.28 -27.29 41.36
CA GLN A 135 -25.22 -28.72 41.69
C GLN A 135 -25.63 -28.97 43.14
N ALA A 136 -25.19 -28.13 44.08
CA ALA A 136 -25.57 -28.22 45.48
C ALA A 136 -27.08 -27.98 45.69
N ALA A 137 -27.66 -26.97 45.03
CA ALA A 137 -29.09 -26.68 45.12
C ALA A 137 -29.95 -27.83 44.55
N VAL A 138 -29.57 -28.38 43.40
CA VAL A 138 -30.23 -29.56 42.81
C VAL A 138 -30.09 -30.78 43.70
N ALA A 139 -28.89 -31.05 44.23
CA ALA A 139 -28.64 -32.19 45.12
C ALA A 139 -29.41 -32.08 46.45
N LEU A 140 -29.48 -30.88 47.04
CA LEU A 140 -30.21 -30.62 48.27
C LEU A 140 -31.72 -30.83 48.09
N ALA A 141 -32.28 -30.25 47.03
CA ALA A 141 -33.71 -30.41 46.71
C ALA A 141 -34.09 -31.88 46.56
N LEU A 142 -33.24 -32.67 45.91
CA LEU A 142 -33.51 -34.07 45.65
C LEU A 142 -33.22 -34.96 46.85
N ALA A 143 -32.27 -34.59 47.72
CA ALA A 143 -32.08 -35.24 49.01
C ALA A 143 -33.33 -35.07 49.90
N VAL A 144 -33.97 -33.90 49.87
CA VAL A 144 -35.24 -33.66 50.56
C VAL A 144 -36.37 -34.54 50.00
N ALA A 145 -36.46 -34.67 48.66
CA ALA A 145 -37.47 -35.53 48.03
C ALA A 145 -37.27 -37.02 48.39
N VAL A 146 -36.04 -37.53 48.32
CA VAL A 146 -35.71 -38.92 48.65
C VAL A 146 -35.94 -39.21 50.14
N LEU A 147 -35.60 -38.26 51.02
CA LEU A 147 -35.81 -38.40 52.46
C LEU A 147 -37.30 -38.39 52.83
N ASP A 148 -38.10 -37.54 52.18
CA ASP A 148 -39.55 -37.53 52.37
C ASP A 148 -40.18 -38.87 51.93
N ASP A 149 -39.81 -39.37 50.76
CA ASP A 149 -40.29 -40.67 50.26
C ASP A 149 -39.80 -41.85 51.11
N ALA A 150 -38.59 -41.79 51.69
CA ALA A 150 -38.09 -42.82 52.62
C ALA A 150 -38.84 -42.81 53.97
N LEU A 151 -39.21 -41.63 54.46
CA LEU A 151 -39.94 -41.44 55.73
C LEU A 151 -41.46 -41.56 55.57
N SER A 152 -41.97 -41.54 54.34
CA SER A 152 -43.40 -41.71 54.06
C SER A 152 -43.90 -43.13 54.38
N TRP A 153 -43.01 -44.13 54.45
CA TRP A 153 -43.35 -45.44 55.01
C TRP A 153 -43.78 -45.37 56.48
N ALA A 154 -43.31 -44.37 57.23
CA ALA A 154 -43.65 -44.17 58.65
C ALA A 154 -44.79 -43.16 58.89
N ARG A 155 -45.14 -42.32 57.90
CA ARG A 155 -46.15 -41.26 58.03
C ARG A 155 -47.23 -41.44 56.97
N HIS A 156 -48.49 -41.66 57.36
CA HIS A 156 -49.65 -41.86 56.47
C HIS A 156 -50.06 -40.59 55.65
N THR A 157 -49.13 -39.67 55.40
CA THR A 157 -49.35 -38.45 54.62
C THR A 157 -49.00 -38.63 53.14
N SER A 158 -49.72 -37.93 52.28
CA SER A 158 -49.57 -37.95 50.82
C SER A 158 -48.21 -37.37 50.35
N GLY A 159 -47.16 -38.19 50.30
CA GLY A 159 -45.77 -37.83 49.94
C GLY A 159 -45.53 -37.32 48.51
N GLY A 160 -46.58 -36.96 47.78
CA GLY A 160 -46.45 -36.52 46.39
C GLY A 160 -46.16 -35.04 46.17
N VAL A 161 -46.58 -34.20 47.11
CA VAL A 161 -46.50 -32.74 46.97
C VAL A 161 -45.10 -32.24 47.29
N VAL A 162 -44.43 -32.84 48.28
CA VAL A 162 -43.06 -32.47 48.69
C VAL A 162 -42.05 -32.83 47.60
N ALA A 163 -42.14 -34.03 47.02
CA ALA A 163 -41.32 -34.44 45.88
C ALA A 163 -41.55 -33.53 44.66
N ALA A 164 -42.80 -33.11 44.40
CA ALA A 164 -43.11 -32.17 43.34
C ALA A 164 -42.57 -30.75 43.62
N ALA A 165 -42.65 -30.26 44.85
CA ALA A 165 -42.07 -28.97 45.22
C ALA A 165 -40.54 -28.98 45.09
N ALA A 166 -39.90 -30.07 45.52
CA ALA A 166 -38.46 -30.28 45.41
C ALA A 166 -37.98 -30.32 43.95
N GLY A 167 -38.68 -31.03 43.06
CA GLY A 167 -38.32 -31.06 41.65
C GLY A 167 -38.52 -29.70 40.94
N ALA A 168 -39.52 -28.91 41.35
CA ALA A 168 -39.78 -27.58 40.80
C ALA A 168 -38.69 -26.60 41.23
N PHE A 169 -38.26 -26.69 42.50
CA PHE A 169 -37.09 -25.96 42.99
C PHE A 169 -35.80 -26.37 42.28
N ALA A 170 -35.60 -27.67 42.01
CA ALA A 170 -34.43 -28.15 41.28
C ALA A 170 -34.41 -27.64 39.82
N LEU A 171 -35.56 -27.55 39.16
CA LEU A 171 -35.69 -26.91 37.84
C LEU A 171 -35.41 -25.41 37.92
N PHE A 172 -35.97 -24.71 38.92
CA PHE A 172 -35.67 -23.30 39.15
C PHE A 172 -34.18 -23.05 39.37
N ALA A 173 -33.52 -23.88 40.18
CA ALA A 173 -32.08 -23.80 40.42
C ALA A 173 -31.27 -23.97 39.12
N MET A 174 -31.69 -24.88 38.23
CA MET A 174 -31.07 -25.02 36.90
C MET A 174 -31.26 -23.75 36.05
N GLY A 175 -32.46 -23.17 36.00
CA GLY A 175 -32.72 -21.91 35.28
C GLY A 175 -31.91 -20.73 35.85
N ALA A 176 -31.83 -20.63 37.17
CA ALA A 176 -31.01 -19.64 37.86
C ALA A 176 -29.52 -19.82 37.52
N THR A 177 -29.02 -21.05 37.42
CA THR A 177 -27.62 -21.29 37.02
C THR A 177 -27.34 -20.86 35.58
N ALA A 178 -28.30 -21.00 34.67
CA ALA A 178 -28.18 -20.50 33.31
C ALA A 178 -28.11 -18.98 33.27
N LEU A 179 -28.97 -18.28 34.02
CA LEU A 179 -28.95 -16.81 34.10
C LEU A 179 -27.70 -16.27 34.82
N LEU A 180 -27.22 -16.95 35.86
CA LEU A 180 -25.96 -16.60 36.52
C LEU A 180 -24.76 -16.85 35.62
N THR A 181 -24.80 -17.90 34.79
CA THR A 181 -23.75 -18.17 33.78
C THR A 181 -23.71 -17.07 32.73
N LEU A 182 -24.87 -16.57 32.29
CA LEU A 182 -24.98 -15.39 31.42
C LEU A 182 -24.33 -14.16 32.08
N ALA A 183 -24.63 -13.89 33.35
CA ALA A 183 -24.11 -12.72 34.06
C ALA A 183 -22.58 -12.78 34.24
N VAL A 184 -22.02 -13.96 34.54
CA VAL A 184 -20.57 -14.16 34.77
C VAL A 184 -19.78 -14.21 33.46
N ARG A 185 -20.34 -14.76 32.38
CA ARG A 185 -19.66 -14.94 31.08
C ARG A 185 -20.21 -14.01 29.99
N ARG A 186 -20.66 -12.81 30.38
CA ARG A 186 -21.34 -11.85 29.48
C ARG A 186 -20.49 -11.36 28.30
N LEU A 187 -19.16 -11.41 28.41
CA LEU A 187 -18.23 -10.96 27.38
C LEU A 187 -17.92 -12.03 26.33
N GLU A 188 -18.24 -13.29 26.60
CA GLU A 188 -18.07 -14.39 25.64
C GLU A 188 -19.28 -14.44 24.72
N LEU A 189 -19.08 -14.17 23.43
CA LEU A 189 -20.11 -14.32 22.41
C LEU A 189 -20.49 -15.81 22.32
N GLY A 190 -21.72 -16.08 21.90
CA GLY A 190 -22.26 -17.45 21.85
C GLY A 190 -22.68 -18.06 23.19
N VAL A 191 -22.06 -17.68 24.32
CA VAL A 191 -22.51 -18.13 25.66
C VAL A 191 -23.86 -17.52 26.01
N GLY A 192 -24.03 -16.22 25.73
CA GLY A 192 -25.27 -15.51 26.03
C GLY A 192 -26.51 -16.15 25.40
N PRO A 193 -26.56 -16.34 24.07
CA PRO A 193 -27.66 -17.03 23.41
C PRO A 193 -27.94 -18.44 23.95
N ARG A 194 -26.90 -19.24 24.20
CA ARG A 194 -27.06 -20.61 24.73
C ARG A 194 -27.57 -20.62 26.17
N ALA A 195 -27.11 -19.70 27.00
CA ALA A 195 -27.58 -19.55 28.38
C ALA A 195 -29.04 -19.05 28.41
N LEU A 196 -29.38 -18.02 27.65
CA LEU A 196 -30.75 -17.49 27.55
C LEU A 196 -31.73 -18.52 26.99
N THR A 197 -31.39 -19.21 25.90
CA THR A 197 -32.21 -20.30 25.35
C THR A 197 -32.40 -21.43 26.38
N SER A 198 -31.35 -21.79 27.10
CA SER A 198 -31.45 -22.82 28.13
C SER A 198 -32.37 -22.40 29.28
N ALA A 199 -32.28 -21.15 29.76
CA ALA A 199 -33.15 -20.59 30.78
C ALA A 199 -34.62 -20.55 30.31
N GLY A 200 -34.85 -20.19 29.04
CA GLY A 200 -36.18 -20.22 28.43
C GLY A 200 -36.77 -21.61 28.33
N VAL A 201 -35.96 -22.60 27.93
CA VAL A 201 -36.38 -24.00 27.93
C VAL A 201 -36.69 -24.50 29.33
N VAL A 202 -35.92 -24.08 30.35
CA VAL A 202 -36.23 -24.41 31.75
C VAL A 202 -37.58 -23.85 32.17
N LEU A 203 -37.85 -22.57 31.85
CA LEU A 203 -39.12 -21.93 32.16
C LEU A 203 -40.28 -22.62 31.43
N SER A 204 -40.09 -22.99 30.17
CA SER A 204 -41.05 -23.76 29.36
C SER A 204 -41.35 -25.10 30.00
N GLY A 205 -40.30 -25.81 30.43
CA GLY A 205 -40.37 -27.09 31.12
C GLY A 205 -41.13 -27.01 32.44
N LEU A 206 -40.94 -25.93 33.20
CA LEU A 206 -41.66 -25.68 34.44
C LEU A 206 -43.16 -25.45 34.16
N VAL A 207 -43.50 -24.64 33.16
CA VAL A 207 -44.91 -24.41 32.75
C VAL A 207 -45.54 -25.72 32.27
N ALA A 208 -44.85 -26.51 31.45
CA ALA A 208 -45.31 -27.81 30.99
C ALA A 208 -45.51 -28.81 32.14
N ALA A 209 -44.60 -28.81 33.13
CA ALA A 209 -44.72 -29.64 34.33
C ALA A 209 -45.96 -29.29 35.15
N VAL A 210 -46.22 -28.00 35.35
CA VAL A 210 -47.41 -27.50 36.06
C VAL A 210 -48.68 -27.89 35.30
N ALA A 211 -48.72 -27.69 33.98
CA ALA A 211 -49.86 -28.08 33.15
C ALA A 211 -50.12 -29.61 33.18
N LEU A 212 -49.07 -30.43 33.11
CA LEU A 212 -49.16 -31.89 33.20
C LEU A 212 -49.58 -32.37 34.60
N ALA A 213 -49.19 -31.66 35.67
CA ALA A 213 -49.58 -32.00 37.03
C ALA A 213 -51.09 -31.78 37.29
N PHE A 214 -51.72 -30.85 36.58
CA PHE A 214 -53.17 -30.60 36.60
C PHE A 214 -53.96 -31.44 35.58
N ALA A 215 -53.29 -32.19 34.68
CA ALA A 215 -53.94 -33.09 33.74
C ALA A 215 -54.36 -34.41 34.42
N ARG A 216 -55.64 -34.81 34.28
CA ARG A 216 -56.15 -36.06 34.87
C ARG A 216 -55.40 -37.28 34.34
N GLY A 217 -54.70 -38.00 35.21
CA GLY A 217 -54.13 -39.32 34.90
C GLY A 217 -52.68 -39.55 35.35
N MET A 218 -51.97 -38.52 35.83
CA MET A 218 -50.58 -38.63 36.31
C MET A 218 -50.43 -38.12 37.75
N THR A 219 -49.47 -38.67 38.49
CA THR A 219 -49.11 -38.12 39.81
C THR A 219 -48.28 -36.84 39.61
N PRO A 220 -48.39 -35.82 40.49
CA PRO A 220 -47.69 -34.54 40.32
C PRO A 220 -46.15 -34.68 40.28
N ASP A 221 -45.62 -35.60 41.07
CA ASP A 221 -44.20 -35.98 41.04
C ASP A 221 -43.79 -36.69 39.73
N GLY A 222 -44.67 -37.54 39.18
CA GLY A 222 -44.47 -38.16 37.86
C GLY A 222 -44.46 -37.15 36.72
N ALA A 223 -45.41 -36.20 36.71
CA ALA A 223 -45.50 -35.14 35.71
C ALA A 223 -44.24 -34.27 35.69
N LEU A 224 -43.78 -33.89 36.88
CA LEU A 224 -42.58 -33.08 37.06
C LEU A 224 -41.29 -33.83 36.71
N ALA A 225 -41.18 -35.12 37.03
CA ALA A 225 -40.02 -35.90 36.65
C ALA A 225 -39.91 -36.08 35.14
N ILE A 226 -41.02 -36.32 34.43
CA ILE A 226 -41.03 -36.40 32.96
C ILE A 226 -40.67 -35.04 32.36
N ALA A 227 -41.39 -33.98 32.74
CA ALA A 227 -41.14 -32.65 32.20
C ALA A 227 -39.71 -32.16 32.53
N GLY A 228 -39.24 -32.40 33.75
CA GLY A 228 -37.91 -31.98 34.20
C GLY A 228 -36.76 -32.74 33.54
N THR A 229 -36.89 -34.05 33.35
CA THR A 229 -35.87 -34.85 32.65
C THR A 229 -35.83 -34.54 31.15
N LEU A 230 -36.98 -34.33 30.49
CA LEU A 230 -37.05 -33.88 29.10
C LEU A 230 -36.39 -32.51 28.91
N THR A 231 -36.69 -31.58 29.82
CA THR A 231 -36.11 -30.23 29.84
C THR A 231 -34.59 -30.30 30.01
N ALA A 232 -34.11 -31.10 30.97
CA ALA A 232 -32.69 -31.31 31.19
C ALA A 232 -31.99 -31.92 29.96
N ALA A 233 -32.60 -32.91 29.31
CA ALA A 233 -32.06 -33.51 28.09
C ALA A 233 -32.00 -32.52 26.92
N LEU A 234 -33.00 -31.65 26.78
CA LEU A 234 -33.01 -30.58 25.78
C LEU A 234 -31.91 -29.54 26.07
N VAL A 235 -31.76 -29.11 27.32
CA VAL A 235 -30.69 -28.19 27.75
C VAL A 235 -29.30 -28.77 27.46
N VAL A 236 -29.07 -30.06 27.76
CA VAL A 236 -27.79 -30.75 27.45
C VAL A 236 -27.48 -30.74 25.95
N ARG A 237 -28.50 -30.84 25.09
CA ARG A 237 -28.33 -30.74 23.63
C ARG A 237 -28.07 -29.30 23.18
N LEU A 238 -28.82 -28.33 23.69
CA LEU A 238 -28.73 -26.92 23.30
C LEU A 238 -27.39 -26.29 23.69
N CYS A 239 -26.87 -26.60 24.89
CA CYS A 239 -25.59 -26.07 25.35
C CYS A 239 -24.41 -26.42 24.43
N ARG A 240 -24.54 -27.45 23.59
CA ARG A 240 -23.52 -27.92 22.64
C ARG A 240 -23.99 -27.93 21.19
N SER A 241 -24.97 -27.11 20.83
CA SER A 241 -25.35 -26.98 19.43
C SER A 241 -24.22 -26.31 18.63
N PRO A 242 -23.90 -26.79 17.41
CA PRO A 242 -22.87 -26.19 16.56
C PRO A 242 -23.29 -24.82 15.99
N ALA A 243 -24.58 -24.47 15.99
CA ALA A 243 -25.13 -23.24 15.42
C ALA A 243 -25.70 -22.29 16.50
N PRO A 244 -24.87 -21.60 17.29
CA PRO A 244 -25.32 -20.69 18.36
C PRO A 244 -26.19 -19.54 17.83
N LEU A 245 -26.00 -19.13 16.57
CA LEU A 245 -26.78 -18.06 15.94
C LEU A 245 -28.25 -18.46 15.71
N VAL A 246 -28.47 -19.66 15.18
CA VAL A 246 -29.82 -20.20 14.94
C VAL A 246 -30.54 -20.39 16.27
N LEU A 247 -29.81 -20.84 17.30
CA LEU A 247 -30.36 -20.92 18.65
C LEU A 247 -30.70 -19.54 19.24
N ALA A 248 -29.91 -18.50 19.00
CA ALA A 248 -30.22 -17.15 19.47
C ALA A 248 -31.59 -16.69 18.95
N GLN A 249 -31.83 -16.91 17.66
CA GLN A 249 -33.07 -16.54 16.99
C GLN A 249 -34.26 -17.38 17.48
N GLN A 250 -34.12 -18.72 17.46
CA GLN A 250 -35.19 -19.65 17.86
C GLN A 250 -35.49 -19.59 19.36
N GLY A 251 -34.49 -19.32 20.20
CA GLY A 251 -34.64 -19.21 21.65
C GLY A 251 -35.43 -18.02 22.10
N ARG A 252 -35.26 -16.85 21.45
CA ARG A 252 -36.09 -15.67 21.70
C ARG A 252 -37.54 -15.95 21.35
N ARG A 253 -37.80 -16.60 20.22
CA ARG A 253 -39.16 -17.03 19.85
C ARG A 253 -39.76 -17.94 20.91
N ALA A 254 -39.00 -18.96 21.35
CA ALA A 254 -39.44 -19.88 22.38
C ALA A 254 -39.71 -19.17 23.72
N LEU A 255 -38.83 -18.27 24.16
CA LEU A 255 -39.00 -17.45 25.35
C LEU A 255 -40.24 -16.55 25.26
N THR A 256 -40.46 -15.91 24.12
CA THR A 256 -41.61 -15.04 23.86
C THR A 256 -42.90 -15.84 23.91
N LEU A 257 -42.96 -16.97 23.19
CA LEU A 257 -44.08 -17.89 23.21
C LEU A 257 -44.39 -18.44 24.61
N VAL A 258 -43.38 -18.62 25.45
CA VAL A 258 -43.55 -19.15 26.82
C VAL A 258 -43.94 -18.06 27.81
N ALA A 259 -43.35 -16.86 27.71
CA ALA A 259 -43.70 -15.73 28.56
C ALA A 259 -45.14 -15.28 28.34
N PHE A 260 -45.60 -15.25 27.08
CA PHE A 260 -46.96 -14.82 26.72
C PHE A 260 -47.96 -15.98 26.64
N GLY A 261 -47.54 -17.17 26.15
CA GLY A 261 -48.42 -18.33 25.99
C GLY A 261 -48.46 -19.27 27.20
N GLY A 262 -47.43 -19.25 28.05
CA GLY A 262 -47.36 -20.10 29.25
C GLY A 262 -48.44 -19.82 30.29
N PRO A 263 -48.70 -18.56 30.68
CA PRO A 263 -49.81 -18.20 31.57
C PRO A 263 -51.17 -18.62 31.00
N VAL A 264 -51.35 -18.47 29.69
CA VAL A 264 -52.57 -18.88 28.97
C VAL A 264 -52.75 -20.40 29.05
N ALA A 265 -51.69 -21.18 28.82
CA ALA A 265 -51.72 -22.64 28.93
C ALA A 265 -51.99 -23.13 30.37
N ALA A 266 -51.40 -22.47 31.37
CA ALA A 266 -51.61 -22.80 32.78
C ALA A 266 -53.04 -22.49 33.23
N LEU A 267 -53.59 -21.33 32.85
CA LEU A 267 -54.98 -20.97 33.11
C LEU A 267 -55.96 -21.92 32.40
N ALA A 268 -55.63 -22.38 31.19
CA ALA A 268 -56.41 -23.38 30.48
C ALA A 268 -56.47 -24.70 31.25
N ALA A 269 -55.34 -25.18 31.77
CA ALA A 269 -55.27 -26.40 32.57
C ALA A 269 -56.11 -26.29 33.86
N ILE A 270 -56.01 -25.16 34.57
CA ILE A 270 -56.77 -24.91 35.81
C ILE A 270 -58.29 -24.83 35.53
N ALA A 271 -58.69 -24.16 34.45
CA ALA A 271 -60.10 -24.02 34.07
C ALA A 271 -60.77 -25.36 33.73
N VAL A 272 -60.02 -26.29 33.12
CA VAL A 272 -60.51 -27.64 32.78
C VAL A 272 -60.71 -28.52 34.02
N GLU A 273 -59.92 -28.33 35.08
CA GLU A 273 -60.02 -29.14 36.30
C GLU A 273 -61.17 -28.71 37.23
N GLY A 274 -61.51 -27.42 37.25
CA GLY A 274 -62.48 -26.79 38.16
C GLY A 274 -63.97 -27.17 38.00
N ARG A 275 -64.33 -28.14 37.15
CA ARG A 275 -65.75 -28.54 36.86
C ARG A 275 -66.68 -27.36 36.52
N MET A 276 -66.24 -26.40 35.72
CA MET A 276 -67.13 -25.37 35.17
C MET A 276 -68.02 -25.97 34.06
N ARG A 277 -69.31 -25.60 34.02
CA ARG A 277 -70.31 -26.17 33.08
C ARG A 277 -69.99 -25.94 31.59
N ASP A 278 -69.13 -24.98 31.26
CA ASP A 278 -68.81 -24.57 29.87
C ASP A 278 -67.34 -24.79 29.46
N ALA A 279 -66.73 -25.88 29.93
CA ALA A 279 -65.31 -26.17 29.69
C ALA A 279 -64.88 -26.13 28.19
N ALA A 280 -65.79 -26.46 27.26
CA ALA A 280 -65.51 -26.40 25.83
C ALA A 280 -65.37 -24.96 25.28
N ALA A 281 -66.19 -24.02 25.78
CA ALA A 281 -66.13 -22.62 25.35
C ALA A 281 -64.85 -21.94 25.85
N TYR A 282 -64.45 -22.23 27.09
CA TYR A 282 -63.18 -21.76 27.64
C TYR A 282 -61.98 -22.37 26.92
N ALA A 283 -62.00 -23.68 26.62
CA ALA A 283 -60.94 -24.32 25.85
C ALA A 283 -60.79 -23.72 24.44
N LEU A 284 -61.90 -23.41 23.76
CA LEU A 284 -61.90 -22.73 22.46
C LEU A 284 -61.33 -21.31 22.57
N ALA A 285 -61.76 -20.53 23.57
CA ALA A 285 -61.26 -19.17 23.78
C ALA A 285 -59.75 -19.16 24.07
N LEU A 286 -59.27 -20.07 24.91
CA LEU A 286 -57.85 -20.24 25.23
C LEU A 286 -57.04 -20.72 24.01
N ALA A 287 -57.60 -21.57 23.14
CA ALA A 287 -56.96 -21.96 21.89
C ALA A 287 -56.83 -20.79 20.90
N VAL A 288 -57.84 -19.93 20.81
CA VAL A 288 -57.80 -18.71 19.98
C VAL A 288 -56.74 -17.73 20.50
N VAL A 289 -56.64 -17.55 21.83
CA VAL A 289 -55.59 -16.72 22.44
C VAL A 289 -54.20 -17.31 22.17
N ALA A 290 -54.02 -18.62 22.28
CA ALA A 290 -52.75 -19.28 21.98
C ALA A 290 -52.34 -19.12 20.50
N LEU A 291 -53.29 -19.24 19.56
CA LEU A 291 -53.05 -18.99 18.14
C LEU A 291 -52.71 -17.52 17.86
N GLY A 292 -53.38 -16.58 18.53
CA GLY A 292 -53.07 -15.14 18.44
C GLY A 292 -51.67 -14.79 18.94
N VAL A 293 -51.26 -15.36 20.08
CA VAL A 293 -49.89 -15.22 20.60
C VAL A 293 -48.87 -15.82 19.62
N GLY A 294 -49.19 -16.95 18.99
CA GLY A 294 -48.34 -17.56 17.95
C GLY A 294 -48.19 -16.68 16.71
N ALA A 295 -49.27 -16.10 16.21
CA ALA A 295 -49.27 -15.24 15.02
C ALA A 295 -48.53 -13.90 15.25
N LEU A 296 -48.59 -13.36 16.47
CA LEU A 296 -47.93 -12.10 16.84
C LEU A 296 -46.49 -12.27 17.34
N SER A 297 -45.96 -13.50 17.41
CA SER A 297 -44.59 -13.79 17.90
C SER A 297 -43.52 -12.88 17.26
N PRO A 298 -43.50 -12.63 15.93
CA PRO A 298 -42.46 -11.78 15.33
C PRO A 298 -42.46 -10.34 15.87
N SER A 299 -43.63 -9.76 16.12
CA SER A 299 -43.76 -8.41 16.71
C SER A 299 -43.52 -8.40 18.22
N LEU A 300 -43.82 -9.51 18.90
CA LEU A 300 -43.56 -9.69 20.32
C LEU A 300 -42.08 -10.02 20.62
N GLU A 301 -41.28 -10.36 19.60
CA GLU A 301 -39.84 -10.61 19.69
C GLU A 301 -39.00 -9.31 19.73
N GLU A 302 -39.51 -8.21 19.20
CA GLU A 302 -38.83 -6.90 19.11
C GLU A 302 -38.30 -6.37 20.47
N PRO A 303 -39.03 -6.48 21.60
CA PRO A 303 -38.54 -6.05 22.92
C PRO A 303 -37.38 -6.88 23.46
N PHE A 304 -37.18 -8.09 22.93
CA PHE A 304 -36.09 -8.99 23.33
C PHE A 304 -34.85 -8.87 22.42
N LEU A 305 -34.89 -8.00 21.41
CA LEU A 305 -33.72 -7.63 20.62
C LEU A 305 -32.89 -6.57 21.36
N PRO A 306 -31.55 -6.69 21.36
CA PRO A 306 -30.66 -5.64 21.87
C PRO A 306 -30.94 -4.33 21.13
N GLN A 307 -31.27 -3.27 21.87
CA GLN A 307 -31.74 -1.99 21.33
C GLN A 307 -32.68 -2.09 20.10
N LYS A 308 -33.61 -3.06 20.09
CA LYS A 308 -34.57 -3.30 18.99
C LYS A 308 -33.93 -3.66 17.62
N GLY A 309 -32.66 -4.07 17.58
CA GLY A 309 -32.01 -4.54 16.35
C GLY A 309 -31.50 -3.45 15.40
N ILE A 310 -31.52 -2.18 15.81
CA ILE A 310 -31.19 -1.04 14.94
C ILE A 310 -29.77 -1.14 14.36
N LEU A 311 -28.78 -1.48 15.19
CA LEU A 311 -27.40 -1.64 14.72
C LEU A 311 -27.28 -2.80 13.73
N LEU A 312 -28.05 -3.87 13.93
CA LEU A 312 -28.04 -5.03 13.07
C LEU A 312 -28.63 -4.72 11.68
N GLU A 313 -29.73 -3.95 11.65
CA GLU A 313 -30.33 -3.44 10.42
C GLU A 313 -29.37 -2.48 9.71
N ALA A 314 -28.78 -1.53 10.43
CA ALA A 314 -27.80 -0.60 9.86
C ALA A 314 -26.55 -1.30 9.29
N LEU A 315 -26.04 -2.34 9.96
CA LEU A 315 -24.93 -3.15 9.45
C LEU A 315 -25.31 -3.94 8.19
N ALA A 316 -26.55 -4.43 8.11
CA ALA A 316 -27.06 -5.13 6.93
C ALA A 316 -27.23 -4.17 5.75
N GLU A 317 -27.87 -3.01 5.96
CA GLU A 317 -28.04 -1.97 4.94
C GLU A 317 -26.67 -1.43 4.47
N ALA A 318 -25.73 -1.19 5.40
CA ALA A 318 -24.39 -0.74 5.07
C ALA A 318 -23.63 -1.77 4.22
N ARG A 319 -23.83 -3.07 4.49
CA ARG A 319 -23.23 -4.14 3.69
C ARG A 319 -23.82 -4.18 2.30
N ASP A 320 -25.13 -3.99 2.18
CA ASP A 320 -25.78 -3.97 0.88
C ASP A 320 -25.32 -2.74 0.06
N ALA A 321 -25.10 -1.60 0.71
CA ALA A 321 -24.47 -0.42 0.11
C ALA A 321 -23.00 -0.65 -0.32
N ALA A 322 -22.26 -1.53 0.37
CA ALA A 322 -20.88 -1.88 0.00
C ALA A 322 -20.76 -2.52 -1.40
N HIS A 323 -21.87 -3.04 -1.95
CA HIS A 323 -21.91 -3.66 -3.28
C HIS A 323 -22.15 -2.66 -4.42
N GLU A 324 -22.24 -1.36 -4.14
CA GLU A 324 -22.34 -0.34 -5.17
C GLU A 324 -21.12 -0.33 -6.10
N ARG A 325 -21.33 0.02 -7.37
CA ARG A 325 -20.25 0.03 -8.38
C ARG A 325 -19.18 1.07 -8.11
N GLU A 326 -19.52 2.18 -7.45
CA GLU A 326 -18.61 3.27 -7.14
C GLU A 326 -18.17 3.22 -5.68
N ALA A 327 -16.87 3.00 -5.45
CA ALA A 327 -16.28 2.84 -4.11
C ALA A 327 -16.60 4.00 -3.16
N ARG A 328 -16.52 5.26 -3.63
CA ARG A 328 -16.85 6.44 -2.81
C ARG A 328 -18.32 6.51 -2.42
N SER A 329 -19.24 6.15 -3.32
CA SER A 329 -20.68 6.11 -3.02
C SER A 329 -20.97 5.02 -2.00
N ALA A 330 -20.41 3.82 -2.21
CA ALA A 330 -20.51 2.69 -1.30
C ALA A 330 -20.07 3.06 0.13
N MET A 331 -18.91 3.71 0.26
CA MET A 331 -18.39 4.21 1.54
C MET A 331 -19.29 5.26 2.17
N ALA A 332 -19.78 6.23 1.39
CA ALA A 332 -20.63 7.31 1.89
C ALA A 332 -21.95 6.78 2.46
N HIS A 333 -22.65 5.93 1.69
CA HIS A 333 -23.93 5.35 2.11
C HIS A 333 -23.76 4.41 3.31
N ALA A 334 -22.76 3.53 3.29
CA ALA A 334 -22.51 2.62 4.40
C ALA A 334 -22.20 3.38 5.70
N LEU A 335 -21.28 4.34 5.66
CA LEU A 335 -20.92 5.13 6.85
C LEU A 335 -22.10 5.99 7.34
N LEU A 336 -22.96 6.49 6.42
CA LEU A 336 -24.14 7.26 6.81
C LEU A 336 -25.15 6.39 7.57
N ARG A 337 -25.44 5.17 7.09
CA ARG A 337 -26.31 4.21 7.80
C ARG A 337 -25.80 3.84 9.18
N LEU A 338 -24.49 3.61 9.28
CA LEU A 338 -23.86 3.35 10.58
C LEU A 338 -23.92 4.58 11.50
N ARG A 339 -23.72 5.79 10.97
CA ARG A 339 -23.85 7.03 11.73
C ARG A 339 -25.26 7.20 12.28
N GLU A 340 -26.29 6.95 11.47
CA GLU A 340 -27.70 7.01 11.87
C GLU A 340 -28.00 6.08 13.06
N ALA A 341 -27.46 4.86 13.06
CA ALA A 341 -27.61 3.92 14.18
C ALA A 341 -26.99 4.44 15.49
N SER A 342 -25.86 5.15 15.41
CA SER A 342 -25.19 5.75 16.57
C SER A 342 -25.80 7.08 17.03
N ALA A 343 -26.63 7.70 16.20
CA ALA A 343 -27.21 9.03 16.44
C ALA A 343 -28.42 9.02 17.37
N ILE A 344 -28.96 7.85 17.72
CA ILE A 344 -30.24 7.76 18.44
C ILE A 344 -30.12 8.32 19.86
N GLY A 345 -30.98 9.30 20.18
CA GLY A 345 -30.94 10.04 21.44
C GLY A 345 -29.96 11.23 21.43
N LEU A 346 -29.22 11.44 20.34
CA LEU A 346 -28.37 12.60 20.09
C LEU A 346 -28.93 13.39 18.89
N GLY A 347 -28.74 14.70 18.86
CA GLY A 347 -29.09 15.47 17.66
C GLY A 347 -28.22 15.04 16.46
N ALA A 348 -28.76 15.14 15.23
CA ALA A 348 -28.07 14.69 14.01
C ALA A 348 -26.63 15.26 13.83
N ASN A 349 -26.40 16.48 14.34
CA ASN A 349 -25.09 17.14 14.30
C ASN A 349 -24.13 16.72 15.42
N ALA A 350 -24.64 16.16 16.53
CA ALA A 350 -23.84 15.72 17.68
C ALA A 350 -23.47 14.22 17.65
N ALA A 351 -24.03 13.47 16.70
CA ALA A 351 -23.75 12.05 16.55
C ALA A 351 -22.28 11.79 16.14
N PRO A 352 -21.55 10.92 16.85
CA PRO A 352 -20.19 10.52 16.45
C PRO A 352 -20.23 9.81 15.10
N SER A 353 -19.24 10.08 14.24
CA SER A 353 -19.17 9.45 12.92
C SER A 353 -18.38 8.14 13.00
N PRO A 354 -18.83 7.06 12.35
CA PRO A 354 -18.03 5.85 12.16
C PRO A 354 -16.78 6.16 11.33
N GLU A 355 -15.70 5.46 11.63
CA GLU A 355 -14.41 5.66 10.96
C GLU A 355 -14.05 4.43 10.11
N LEU A 356 -13.86 4.63 8.80
CA LEU A 356 -13.29 3.64 7.89
C LEU A 356 -11.80 3.92 7.72
N TRP A 357 -10.96 3.03 8.21
CA TRP A 357 -9.51 3.08 8.08
C TRP A 357 -9.09 2.25 6.87
N LEU A 358 -8.37 2.87 5.93
CA LEU A 358 -7.78 2.20 4.76
C LEU A 358 -6.26 2.18 4.91
N LEU A 359 -5.62 1.11 4.45
CA LEU A 359 -4.17 0.94 4.47
C LEU A 359 -3.55 1.18 3.08
N HIS A 360 -2.25 1.50 3.05
CA HIS A 360 -1.46 1.66 1.82
C HIS A 360 -1.98 2.70 0.80
N PRO A 361 -2.09 4.00 1.17
CA PRO A 361 -1.58 4.61 2.42
C PRO A 361 -2.61 4.71 3.55
N THR A 362 -2.14 4.80 4.80
CA THR A 362 -3.01 4.89 5.98
C THR A 362 -3.82 6.17 6.01
N ARG A 363 -5.15 6.03 5.93
CA ARG A 363 -6.11 7.14 5.91
C ARG A 363 -7.34 6.73 6.70
N VAL A 364 -8.02 7.73 7.25
CA VAL A 364 -9.31 7.53 7.91
C VAL A 364 -10.37 8.37 7.22
N ILE A 365 -11.46 7.71 6.90
CA ILE A 365 -12.60 8.26 6.19
C ILE A 365 -13.80 8.25 7.12
N THR A 366 -14.43 9.40 7.25
CA THR A 366 -15.62 9.63 8.08
C THR A 366 -16.70 10.28 7.24
N VAL A 367 -17.94 10.25 7.69
CA VAL A 367 -19.06 10.90 6.98
C VAL A 367 -19.62 12.06 7.79
N SER A 368 -19.96 13.16 7.12
CA SER A 368 -20.72 14.28 7.71
C SER A 368 -22.20 13.94 7.87
N SER A 369 -22.97 14.77 8.60
CA SER A 369 -24.43 14.58 8.73
C SER A 369 -25.17 14.74 7.40
N ALA A 370 -24.54 15.40 6.41
CA ALA A 370 -25.07 15.58 5.06
C ALA A 370 -24.61 14.49 4.06
N GLY A 371 -23.91 13.44 4.52
CA GLY A 371 -23.46 12.34 3.66
C GLY A 371 -22.14 12.58 2.92
N TYR A 372 -21.51 13.76 3.05
CA TYR A 372 -20.20 14.01 2.45
C TYR A 372 -19.08 13.29 3.21
N LEU A 373 -18.23 12.58 2.46
CA LEU A 373 -17.02 11.94 2.97
C LEU A 373 -15.95 12.97 3.33
N GLN A 374 -15.38 12.82 4.50
CA GLN A 374 -14.23 13.57 5.00
C GLN A 374 -13.07 12.61 5.20
N GLU A 375 -11.90 13.02 4.74
CA GLU A 375 -10.73 12.15 4.72
C GLU A 375 -9.54 12.86 5.35
N ARG A 376 -8.87 12.17 6.27
CA ARG A 376 -7.68 12.69 6.96
C ARG A 376 -6.60 11.62 7.06
N ARG A 377 -5.34 12.06 7.11
CA ARG A 377 -4.22 11.17 7.43
C ARG A 377 -4.15 10.98 8.94
N ALA A 378 -3.96 9.75 9.38
CA ALA A 378 -3.85 9.41 10.79
C ALA A 378 -3.03 8.12 10.94
N GLU A 379 -2.50 7.90 12.14
CA GLU A 379 -1.70 6.73 12.47
C GLU A 379 -2.52 5.74 13.32
N LEU A 380 -2.28 4.46 13.07
CA LEU A 380 -2.84 3.36 13.85
C LEU A 380 -1.80 2.90 14.89
N PRO A 381 -2.23 2.53 16.11
CA PRO A 381 -1.33 1.93 17.08
C PRO A 381 -0.68 0.66 16.49
N PRO A 382 0.65 0.50 16.62
CA PRO A 382 1.33 -0.68 16.09
C PRO A 382 0.81 -1.95 16.77
N GLY A 383 0.57 -3.01 16.02
CA GLY A 383 0.08 -4.30 16.54
C GLY A 383 -1.43 -4.37 16.82
N ILE A 384 -2.21 -3.32 16.53
CA ILE A 384 -3.68 -3.35 16.72
C ILE A 384 -4.36 -4.44 15.89
N PHE A 385 -3.84 -4.68 14.68
CA PHE A 385 -4.35 -5.74 13.79
C PHE A 385 -4.07 -7.13 14.34
N ASP A 386 -2.87 -7.39 14.89
CA ASP A 386 -2.52 -8.68 15.48
C ASP A 386 -3.45 -9.02 16.66
N VAL A 387 -3.74 -8.02 17.50
CA VAL A 387 -4.67 -8.15 18.61
C VAL A 387 -6.10 -8.36 18.12
N ALA A 388 -6.52 -7.60 17.11
CA ALA A 388 -7.87 -7.72 16.55
C ALA A 388 -8.09 -9.07 15.86
N MET A 389 -7.12 -9.56 15.08
CA MET A 389 -7.16 -10.88 14.42
C MET A 389 -7.17 -12.04 15.42
N GLY A 390 -6.61 -11.84 16.62
CA GLY A 390 -6.70 -12.78 17.75
C GLY A 390 -8.07 -12.79 18.46
N GLU A 391 -8.96 -11.83 18.17
CA GLU A 391 -10.35 -11.80 18.65
C GLU A 391 -11.31 -12.50 17.68
N VAL A 392 -12.48 -12.87 18.20
CA VAL A 392 -13.55 -13.48 17.39
C VAL A 392 -13.97 -12.54 16.27
N HIS A 393 -14.09 -13.10 15.06
CA HIS A 393 -14.47 -12.35 13.87
C HIS A 393 -13.59 -11.13 13.58
N ALA A 394 -12.31 -11.17 13.99
CA ALA A 394 -11.37 -10.07 13.86
C ALA A 394 -11.92 -8.73 14.39
N THR A 395 -12.73 -8.80 15.46
CA THR A 395 -13.48 -7.65 16.00
C THR A 395 -13.03 -7.34 17.41
N LEU A 396 -12.27 -6.26 17.53
CA LEU A 396 -11.74 -5.73 18.78
C LEU A 396 -12.85 -4.99 19.54
N ARG A 397 -13.20 -5.46 20.74
CA ARG A 397 -14.30 -4.92 21.55
C ARG A 397 -13.77 -4.10 22.72
N THR A 398 -14.26 -2.87 22.87
CA THR A 398 -13.80 -1.95 23.92
C THR A 398 -14.05 -2.51 25.32
N SER A 399 -15.17 -3.20 25.53
CA SER A 399 -15.50 -3.83 26.81
C SER A 399 -14.57 -4.98 27.21
N VAL A 400 -14.10 -5.77 26.24
CA VAL A 400 -13.13 -6.86 26.45
C VAL A 400 -11.77 -6.30 26.84
N LEU A 401 -11.31 -5.25 26.16
CA LEU A 401 -10.06 -4.59 26.49
C LEU A 401 -10.11 -3.91 27.86
N ARG A 402 -11.20 -3.20 28.16
CA ARG A 402 -11.42 -2.54 29.46
C ARG A 402 -11.44 -3.55 30.62
N ALA A 403 -12.01 -4.74 30.40
CA ALA A 403 -11.99 -5.82 31.37
C ALA A 403 -10.56 -6.38 31.64
N LEU A 404 -9.65 -6.26 30.67
CA LEU A 404 -8.29 -6.82 30.76
C LEU A 404 -7.21 -5.79 31.10
N GLU A 405 -7.53 -4.50 31.10
CA GLU A 405 -6.58 -3.39 31.28
C GLU A 405 -5.64 -3.54 32.50
N VAL A 406 -6.18 -4.10 33.59
CA VAL A 406 -5.45 -4.33 34.84
C VAL A 406 -4.50 -5.54 34.74
N ARG A 407 -4.92 -6.60 34.05
CA ARG A 407 -4.17 -7.87 33.94
C ARG A 407 -3.19 -7.90 32.75
N ARG A 408 -3.45 -7.10 31.71
CA ARG A 408 -2.69 -7.02 30.46
C ARG A 408 -2.39 -5.57 30.11
N ALA A 409 -1.25 -5.09 30.59
CA ALA A 409 -0.82 -3.71 30.38
C ALA A 409 -0.51 -3.38 28.91
N ASP A 410 -0.17 -4.40 28.12
CA ASP A 410 0.09 -4.33 26.68
C ASP A 410 -1.14 -3.90 25.87
N LEU A 411 -2.35 -4.08 26.41
CA LEU A 411 -3.61 -3.71 25.74
C LEU A 411 -4.04 -2.25 25.97
N ARG A 412 -3.42 -1.53 26.91
CA ARG A 412 -3.78 -0.15 27.28
C ARG A 412 -3.71 0.84 26.11
N PRO A 413 -2.68 0.80 25.22
CA PRO A 413 -2.62 1.73 24.10
C PRO A 413 -3.80 1.59 23.15
N TYR A 414 -4.25 0.36 22.88
CA TYR A 414 -5.41 0.09 22.02
C TYR A 414 -6.72 0.53 22.68
N LEU A 415 -6.89 0.26 23.97
CA LEU A 415 -8.05 0.74 24.73
C LEU A 415 -8.12 2.27 24.75
N ALA A 416 -7.02 2.95 25.06
CA ALA A 416 -6.96 4.41 25.05
C ALA A 416 -7.29 4.98 23.66
N TRP A 417 -6.82 4.34 22.59
CA TRP A 417 -7.11 4.74 21.22
C TRP A 417 -8.60 4.57 20.85
N LEU A 418 -9.25 3.51 21.30
CA LEU A 418 -10.70 3.28 21.15
C LEU A 418 -11.52 4.25 22.00
N ASP A 419 -11.12 4.48 23.26
CA ASP A 419 -11.81 5.38 24.20
C ASP A 419 -11.78 6.83 23.71
N GLN A 420 -10.67 7.29 23.14
CA GLN A 420 -10.58 8.62 22.50
C GLN A 420 -11.60 8.83 21.37
N ARG A 421 -12.08 7.74 20.77
CA ARG A 421 -13.07 7.74 19.68
C ARG A 421 -14.48 7.41 20.15
N GLY A 422 -14.66 7.11 21.44
CA GLY A 422 -15.91 6.56 21.95
C GLY A 422 -16.34 5.28 21.22
N ALA A 423 -15.37 4.47 20.77
CA ALA A 423 -15.64 3.29 19.96
C ALA A 423 -16.30 2.18 20.79
N LEU A 424 -17.33 1.55 20.23
CA LEU A 424 -17.94 0.32 20.74
C LEU A 424 -17.07 -0.89 20.39
N PHE A 425 -16.65 -0.95 19.13
CA PHE A 425 -15.77 -1.98 18.59
C PHE A 425 -15.04 -1.48 17.35
N ALA A 426 -14.02 -2.23 16.94
CA ALA A 426 -13.33 -2.05 15.67
C ALA A 426 -13.14 -3.41 14.97
N THR A 427 -13.56 -3.53 13.71
CA THR A 427 -13.54 -4.78 12.94
C THR A 427 -12.58 -4.66 11.76
N VAL A 428 -11.68 -5.62 11.62
CA VAL A 428 -10.66 -5.63 10.56
C VAL A 428 -11.28 -6.00 9.20
N ILE A 429 -10.94 -5.19 8.20
CA ILE A 429 -11.16 -5.46 6.77
C ILE A 429 -9.92 -6.21 6.28
N ALA A 430 -10.10 -7.47 5.92
CA ALA A 430 -9.03 -8.32 5.42
C ALA A 430 -9.62 -9.45 4.58
N GLU A 431 -9.04 -9.69 3.40
CA GLU A 431 -9.35 -10.86 2.55
C GLU A 431 -8.70 -12.15 3.11
N THR A 432 -7.51 -12.00 3.69
CA THR A 432 -6.69 -13.09 4.27
C THR A 432 -6.04 -12.60 5.59
N GLU A 433 -4.85 -13.08 5.96
CA GLU A 433 -4.15 -12.61 7.17
C GLU A 433 -3.59 -11.17 7.02
N ASP A 434 -3.57 -10.64 5.79
CA ASP A 434 -3.14 -9.27 5.51
C ASP A 434 -4.32 -8.28 5.65
N PRO A 435 -4.24 -7.29 6.56
CA PRO A 435 -5.28 -6.30 6.72
C PRO A 435 -5.24 -5.28 5.57
N ASP A 436 -6.41 -5.00 4.99
CA ASP A 436 -6.62 -3.90 4.03
C ASP A 436 -7.12 -2.63 4.74
N GLY A 437 -7.68 -2.78 5.94
CA GLY A 437 -8.29 -1.68 6.69
C GLY A 437 -9.02 -2.10 7.96
N MET A 438 -9.79 -1.18 8.54
CA MET A 438 -10.60 -1.43 9.73
C MET A 438 -11.81 -0.50 9.79
N ILE A 439 -12.96 -1.00 10.23
CA ILE A 439 -14.16 -0.20 10.50
C ILE A 439 -14.28 -0.01 12.01
N VAL A 440 -14.30 1.25 12.47
CA VAL A 440 -14.50 1.61 13.87
C VAL A 440 -15.92 2.13 14.05
N MET A 441 -16.67 1.46 14.92
CA MET A 441 -18.06 1.81 15.20
C MET A 441 -18.14 2.56 16.54
N PRO A 442 -18.66 3.80 16.59
CA PRO A 442 -18.85 4.52 17.85
C PRO A 442 -20.02 3.93 18.65
N ALA A 443 -19.95 4.04 19.98
CA ALA A 443 -21.01 3.60 20.88
C ALA A 443 -22.22 4.56 20.88
N GLY A 444 -22.00 5.87 20.64
CA GLY A 444 -23.07 6.87 20.74
C GLY A 444 -23.66 6.90 22.16
N THR A 445 -24.96 6.69 22.29
CA THR A 445 -25.67 6.58 23.59
C THR A 445 -25.74 5.16 24.13
N ARG A 446 -25.20 4.17 23.41
CA ARG A 446 -25.34 2.75 23.75
C ARG A 446 -24.49 2.38 24.97
N THR A 447 -25.16 1.70 25.91
CA THR A 447 -24.53 1.07 27.08
C THR A 447 -24.51 -0.45 27.02
N GLU A 448 -25.25 -1.05 26.09
CA GLU A 448 -25.31 -2.50 25.90
C GLU A 448 -24.08 -3.03 25.15
N GLU A 449 -23.63 -4.21 25.57
CA GLU A 449 -22.55 -4.93 24.92
C GLU A 449 -22.93 -5.38 23.50
N ILE A 450 -21.93 -5.63 22.66
CA ILE A 450 -22.14 -6.18 21.32
C ILE A 450 -22.55 -7.66 21.41
N THR A 451 -23.55 -8.04 20.63
CA THR A 451 -24.00 -9.43 20.51
C THR A 451 -23.25 -10.21 19.44
N LEU A 452 -23.38 -11.54 19.47
CA LEU A 452 -22.80 -12.41 18.44
C LEU A 452 -23.36 -12.09 17.04
N GLU A 453 -24.64 -11.74 16.96
CA GLU A 453 -25.31 -11.37 15.70
C GLU A 453 -24.70 -10.09 15.11
N GLU A 454 -24.51 -9.06 15.94
CA GLU A 454 -23.90 -7.78 15.55
C GLU A 454 -22.41 -7.95 15.20
N ALA A 455 -21.63 -8.71 15.98
CA ALA A 455 -20.21 -8.95 15.69
C ALA A 455 -20.02 -9.69 14.35
N ARG A 456 -20.88 -10.67 14.06
CA ARG A 456 -20.87 -11.37 12.77
C ARG A 456 -21.31 -10.45 11.62
N ALA A 457 -22.34 -9.63 11.83
CA ALA A 457 -22.79 -8.67 10.83
C ALA A 457 -21.70 -7.62 10.52
N ALA A 458 -20.98 -7.14 11.54
CA ALA A 458 -19.83 -6.26 11.38
C ALA A 458 -18.70 -6.89 10.56
N LYS A 459 -18.39 -8.18 10.79
CA LYS A 459 -17.39 -8.87 9.97
C LYS A 459 -17.86 -9.07 8.52
N LEU A 460 -19.13 -9.44 8.30
CA LEU A 460 -19.67 -9.54 6.93
C LEU A 460 -19.64 -8.20 6.19
N LEU A 461 -19.89 -7.10 6.88
CA LEU A 461 -19.71 -5.76 6.34
C LEU A 461 -18.24 -5.52 5.98
N ALA A 462 -17.31 -5.78 6.91
CA ALA A 462 -15.88 -5.59 6.67
C ALA A 462 -15.38 -6.42 5.49
N ASP A 463 -15.83 -7.67 5.34
CA ASP A 463 -15.50 -8.53 4.20
C ASP A 463 -16.02 -7.94 2.88
N GLY A 464 -17.23 -7.37 2.88
CA GLY A 464 -17.78 -6.66 1.71
C GLY A 464 -16.98 -5.41 1.33
N PHE A 465 -16.27 -4.80 2.28
CA PHE A 465 -15.45 -3.62 2.06
C PHE A 465 -14.04 -3.91 1.54
N VAL A 466 -13.60 -5.17 1.49
CA VAL A 466 -12.27 -5.54 0.98
C VAL A 466 -12.02 -5.00 -0.43
N ALA A 467 -12.93 -5.27 -1.37
CA ALA A 467 -12.79 -4.83 -2.76
C ALA A 467 -12.80 -3.29 -2.88
N VAL A 468 -13.64 -2.62 -2.08
CA VAL A 468 -13.74 -1.16 -2.02
C VAL A 468 -12.43 -0.54 -1.49
N ALA A 469 -11.89 -1.11 -0.40
CA ALA A 469 -10.64 -0.68 0.22
C ALA A 469 -9.45 -0.85 -0.73
N GLN A 470 -9.33 -2.02 -1.39
CA GLN A 470 -8.27 -2.30 -2.35
C GLN A 470 -8.35 -1.38 -3.57
N ALA A 471 -9.55 -1.13 -4.11
CA ALA A 471 -9.75 -0.25 -5.26
C ALA A 471 -9.37 1.21 -4.97
N GLU A 472 -9.80 1.77 -3.84
CA GLU A 472 -9.42 3.14 -3.43
C GLU A 472 -7.92 3.25 -3.16
N SER A 473 -7.34 2.27 -2.49
CA SER A 473 -5.90 2.25 -2.20
C SER A 473 -5.07 2.15 -3.49
N ALA A 474 -5.50 1.34 -4.46
CA ALA A 474 -4.87 1.24 -5.77
C ALA A 474 -4.96 2.57 -6.56
N LYS A 475 -6.12 3.23 -6.54
CA LYS A 475 -6.32 4.54 -7.20
C LYS A 475 -5.40 5.61 -6.63
N VAL A 476 -5.26 5.66 -5.30
CA VAL A 476 -4.36 6.63 -4.65
C VAL A 476 -2.90 6.34 -5.01
N ARG A 477 -2.47 5.08 -5.01
CA ARG A 477 -1.11 4.70 -5.43
C ARG A 477 -0.85 5.07 -6.89
N HIS A 478 -1.83 4.86 -7.78
CA HIS A 478 -1.71 5.25 -9.18
C HIS A 478 -1.52 6.76 -9.33
N LEU A 479 -2.37 7.56 -8.67
CA LEU A 479 -2.29 9.02 -8.71
C LEU A 479 -0.94 9.52 -8.16
N GLN A 480 -0.45 8.92 -7.08
CA GLN A 480 0.85 9.27 -6.51
C GLN A 480 2.00 8.98 -7.49
N ARG A 481 2.00 7.80 -8.12
CA ARG A 481 2.99 7.45 -9.16
C ARG A 481 2.93 8.42 -10.34
N GLU A 482 1.75 8.82 -10.77
CA GLU A 482 1.57 9.79 -11.86
C GLU A 482 2.18 11.16 -11.50
N LEU A 483 1.97 11.64 -10.27
CA LEU A 483 2.56 12.88 -9.79
C LEU A 483 4.08 12.81 -9.68
N ASP A 484 4.62 11.69 -9.22
CA ASP A 484 6.07 11.51 -9.09
C ASP A 484 6.74 11.42 -10.48
N LEU A 485 6.12 10.72 -11.43
CA LEU A 485 6.57 10.69 -12.84
C LEU A 485 6.53 12.07 -13.50
N LYS A 486 5.48 12.88 -13.23
CA LYS A 486 5.40 14.26 -13.74
C LYS A 486 6.56 15.12 -13.23
N ARG A 487 6.91 15.00 -11.96
CA ARG A 487 8.07 15.71 -11.37
C ARG A 487 9.39 15.25 -11.95
N GLU A 488 9.54 13.96 -12.25
CA GLU A 488 10.74 13.44 -12.93
C GLU A 488 10.84 13.96 -14.36
N LEU A 489 9.73 14.03 -15.09
CA LEU A 489 9.68 14.62 -16.42
C LEU A 489 10.11 16.09 -16.41
N GLU A 490 9.54 16.91 -15.52
CA GLU A 490 9.89 18.33 -15.37
C GLU A 490 11.40 18.51 -15.13
N ARG A 491 12.01 17.71 -14.22
CA ARG A 491 13.45 17.79 -13.97
C ARG A 491 14.30 17.40 -15.18
N ALA A 492 13.87 16.38 -15.93
CA ALA A 492 14.58 15.95 -17.13
C ALA A 492 14.48 16.99 -18.26
N GLU A 493 13.35 17.69 -18.37
CA GLU A 493 13.17 18.79 -19.32
C GLU A 493 14.07 19.98 -18.98
N ASP A 494 14.15 20.37 -17.70
CA ASP A 494 15.05 21.43 -17.22
C ASP A 494 16.53 21.08 -17.50
N GLU A 495 16.94 19.83 -17.26
CA GLU A 495 18.30 19.36 -17.52
C GLU A 495 18.63 19.39 -19.01
N LYS A 496 17.70 18.94 -19.86
CA LYS A 496 17.84 18.99 -21.31
C LYS A 496 18.01 20.43 -21.81
N GLU A 497 17.23 21.38 -21.30
CA GLU A 497 17.34 22.79 -21.69
C GLU A 497 18.69 23.38 -21.28
N ARG A 498 19.15 23.08 -20.06
CA ARG A 498 20.47 23.50 -19.56
C ARG A 498 21.63 22.97 -20.41
N LEU A 499 21.59 21.68 -20.77
CA LEU A 499 22.61 21.08 -21.63
C LEU A 499 22.59 21.69 -23.02
N ARG A 500 21.41 21.92 -23.61
CA ARG A 500 21.29 22.57 -24.91
C ARG A 500 21.87 23.98 -24.91
N HIS A 501 21.56 24.78 -23.88
CA HIS A 501 22.15 26.11 -23.72
C HIS A 501 23.68 26.06 -23.61
N THR A 502 24.23 25.06 -22.91
CA THR A 502 25.69 24.90 -22.79
C THR A 502 26.33 24.57 -24.15
N ILE A 503 25.70 23.68 -24.92
CA ILE A 503 26.16 23.35 -26.28
C ILE A 503 26.12 24.59 -27.18
N ASP A 504 25.03 25.36 -27.15
CA ASP A 504 24.87 26.57 -27.97
C ASP A 504 25.95 27.62 -27.62
N LEU A 505 26.30 27.77 -26.34
CA LEU A 505 27.40 28.64 -25.91
C LEU A 505 28.76 28.17 -26.45
N ASP A 506 29.04 26.86 -26.40
CA ASP A 506 30.30 26.30 -26.90
C ASP A 506 30.41 26.45 -28.43
N VAL A 507 29.32 26.20 -29.17
CA VAL A 507 29.24 26.45 -30.62
C VAL A 507 29.52 27.91 -30.93
N GLY A 508 28.87 28.84 -30.21
CA GLY A 508 29.11 30.27 -30.36
C GLY A 508 30.56 30.68 -30.09
N ARG A 509 31.20 30.09 -29.07
CA ARG A 509 32.62 30.32 -28.75
C ARG A 509 33.54 29.83 -29.88
N ASN A 510 33.29 28.62 -30.39
CA ASN A 510 34.10 28.02 -31.45
C ASN A 510 34.01 28.83 -32.75
N ALA A 511 32.80 29.21 -33.16
CA ALA A 511 32.57 30.02 -34.35
C ALA A 511 33.26 31.39 -34.25
N LEU A 512 33.21 32.04 -33.08
CA LEU A 512 33.89 33.32 -32.85
C LEU A 512 35.42 33.18 -32.94
N ALA A 513 35.98 32.11 -32.36
CA ALA A 513 37.42 31.84 -32.40
C ALA A 513 37.91 31.62 -33.85
N ALA A 514 37.21 30.77 -34.60
CA ALA A 514 37.53 30.52 -36.01
C ALA A 514 37.36 31.78 -36.87
N THR A 515 36.31 32.58 -36.65
CA THR A 515 36.08 33.84 -37.40
C THR A 515 37.22 34.85 -37.21
N ARG A 516 37.78 34.93 -35.99
CA ARG A 516 38.94 35.80 -35.72
C ARG A 516 40.17 35.36 -36.51
N LEU A 517 40.42 34.06 -36.60
CA LEU A 517 41.54 33.48 -37.35
C LEU A 517 41.34 33.59 -38.86
N ALA A 518 40.10 33.48 -39.36
CA ALA A 518 39.76 33.59 -40.78
C ALA A 518 39.87 35.00 -41.35
N ARG A 519 39.81 36.04 -40.51
CA ARG A 519 39.67 37.43 -40.92
C ARG A 519 40.72 37.91 -41.94
N PRO A 520 42.04 37.60 -41.82
CA PRO A 520 43.01 38.00 -42.84
C PRO A 520 42.71 37.46 -44.24
N ALA A 521 42.22 36.22 -44.34
CA ALA A 521 41.78 35.61 -45.60
C ALA A 521 40.43 36.17 -46.08
N THR A 522 39.55 36.63 -45.20
CA THR A 522 38.30 37.30 -45.59
C THR A 522 38.56 38.60 -46.35
N VAL A 523 39.61 39.33 -45.96
CA VAL A 523 39.96 40.65 -46.53
C VAL A 523 40.95 40.54 -47.69
N GLY A 524 41.58 39.39 -47.92
CA GLY A 524 42.73 39.25 -48.84
C GLY A 524 42.61 38.15 -49.89
N ILE A 525 41.39 37.73 -50.28
CA ILE A 525 41.17 36.73 -51.36
C ILE A 525 40.38 37.39 -52.49
N TYR A 526 41.08 38.14 -53.35
CA TYR A 526 40.57 38.77 -54.56
C TYR A 526 41.31 38.28 -55.81
N SER A 527 42.61 38.01 -55.70
CA SER A 527 43.41 37.53 -56.82
C SER A 527 42.93 36.20 -57.36
N ALA A 528 43.18 35.94 -58.65
CA ALA A 528 42.82 34.66 -59.26
C ALA A 528 43.53 33.49 -58.55
N ALA A 529 44.81 33.66 -58.20
CA ALA A 529 45.60 32.65 -57.51
C ALA A 529 45.05 32.34 -56.11
N SER A 530 44.74 33.37 -55.30
CA SER A 530 44.17 33.17 -53.96
C SER A 530 42.78 32.54 -54.01
N ARG A 531 41.95 32.91 -54.99
CA ARG A 531 40.61 32.33 -55.17
C ARG A 531 40.68 30.86 -55.55
N MET A 532 41.54 30.49 -56.50
CA MET A 532 41.72 29.10 -56.91
C MET A 532 42.20 28.21 -55.75
N ALA A 533 43.18 28.68 -54.98
CA ALA A 533 43.68 27.96 -53.80
C ALA A 533 42.59 27.81 -52.73
N TYR A 534 41.83 28.88 -52.46
CA TYR A 534 40.73 28.83 -51.50
C TYR A 534 39.57 27.94 -51.97
N GLU A 535 39.18 27.96 -53.24
CA GLU A 535 38.14 27.08 -53.79
C GLU A 535 38.54 25.60 -53.76
N ALA A 536 39.83 25.29 -53.96
CA ALA A 536 40.34 23.93 -53.77
C ALA A 536 40.24 23.51 -52.29
N LEU A 537 40.61 24.41 -51.38
CA LEU A 537 40.57 24.18 -49.94
C LEU A 537 39.14 24.00 -49.42
N GLU A 538 38.24 24.88 -49.83
CA GLU A 538 36.82 24.85 -49.49
C GLU A 538 36.16 23.55 -49.96
N ARG A 539 36.41 23.12 -51.20
CA ARG A 539 35.92 21.82 -51.70
C ARG A 539 36.43 20.65 -50.88
N ARG A 540 37.68 20.68 -50.43
CA ARG A 540 38.28 19.60 -49.65
C ARG A 540 37.71 19.54 -48.23
N VAL A 541 37.59 20.70 -47.56
CA VAL A 541 36.99 20.80 -46.23
C VAL A 541 35.51 20.46 -46.25
N ALA A 542 34.78 20.80 -47.31
CA ALA A 542 33.37 20.40 -47.48
C ALA A 542 33.14 18.88 -47.54
N GLN A 543 34.19 18.11 -47.85
CA GLN A 543 34.16 16.65 -47.91
C GLN A 543 34.69 15.97 -46.64
N ASP A 544 35.01 16.73 -45.58
CA ASP A 544 35.69 16.22 -44.37
C ASP A 544 37.01 15.47 -44.70
N ALA A 545 37.63 15.79 -45.82
CA ALA A 545 38.85 15.14 -46.28
C ALA A 545 40.09 15.80 -45.68
N PRO A 546 41.16 15.04 -45.37
CA PRO A 546 42.44 15.60 -44.94
C PRO A 546 42.98 16.61 -45.96
N VAL A 547 43.64 17.65 -45.45
CA VAL A 547 44.15 18.75 -46.30
C VAL A 547 45.66 18.85 -46.16
N VAL A 548 46.36 18.91 -47.29
CA VAL A 548 47.79 19.26 -47.34
C VAL A 548 47.94 20.62 -47.99
N ILE A 549 48.71 21.49 -47.35
CA ILE A 549 48.91 22.88 -47.76
C ILE A 549 50.39 23.11 -47.95
N VAL A 550 50.79 23.52 -49.13
CA VAL A 550 52.19 23.82 -49.44
C VAL A 550 52.32 25.31 -49.68
N GLY A 551 53.19 25.97 -48.93
CA GLY A 551 53.43 27.41 -49.04
C GLY A 551 54.92 27.71 -49.04
N ARG A 552 55.30 28.92 -49.45
CA ARG A 552 56.68 29.39 -49.29
C ARG A 552 56.97 29.63 -47.81
N ALA A 553 58.24 29.61 -47.42
CA ALA A 553 58.64 29.88 -46.05
C ALA A 553 58.14 31.28 -45.62
N GLY A 554 57.36 31.36 -44.55
CA GLY A 554 56.76 32.60 -44.07
C GLY A 554 55.33 32.89 -44.56
N THR A 555 54.75 32.07 -45.44
CA THR A 555 53.31 32.12 -45.76
C THR A 555 52.48 31.66 -44.56
N ASP A 556 51.41 32.39 -44.21
CA ASP A 556 50.52 32.02 -43.10
C ASP A 556 49.30 31.23 -43.61
N PRO A 557 49.22 29.90 -43.40
CA PRO A 557 48.11 29.08 -43.88
C PRO A 557 46.86 29.22 -43.00
N VAL A 558 46.99 29.69 -41.75
CA VAL A 558 45.91 29.65 -40.75
C VAL A 558 44.65 30.38 -41.22
N PRO A 559 44.72 31.60 -41.80
CA PRO A 559 43.53 32.31 -42.24
C PRO A 559 42.75 31.60 -43.34
N PHE A 560 43.45 30.96 -44.29
CA PHE A 560 42.82 30.22 -45.38
C PHE A 560 42.04 29.02 -44.85
N VAL A 561 42.65 28.23 -43.96
CA VAL A 561 42.04 27.04 -43.37
C VAL A 561 40.90 27.41 -42.41
N ALA A 562 41.09 28.44 -41.58
CA ALA A 562 40.04 28.92 -40.69
C ALA A 562 38.81 29.37 -41.47
N ARG A 563 39.01 30.05 -42.61
CA ARG A 563 37.91 30.48 -43.49
C ARG A 563 37.20 29.28 -44.12
N ALA A 564 37.95 28.27 -44.59
CA ALA A 564 37.38 27.05 -45.15
C ALA A 564 36.65 26.19 -44.09
N HIS A 565 37.16 26.14 -42.85
CA HIS A 565 36.48 25.48 -41.72
C HIS A 565 35.10 26.09 -41.46
N LEU A 566 34.99 27.42 -41.51
CA LEU A 566 33.73 28.14 -41.33
C LEU A 566 32.71 27.92 -42.45
N SER A 567 33.15 27.55 -43.66
CA SER A 567 32.25 27.17 -44.76
C SER A 567 31.95 25.68 -44.82
N GLY A 568 32.70 24.85 -44.09
CA GLY A 568 32.55 23.41 -44.03
C GLY A 568 31.43 22.91 -43.09
N PRO A 569 31.17 21.58 -43.10
CA PRO A 569 30.15 20.94 -42.26
C PRO A 569 30.48 20.99 -40.76
N ARG A 570 31.75 21.21 -40.40
CA ARG A 570 32.25 21.26 -39.02
C ARG A 570 32.41 22.67 -38.47
N LYS A 571 31.78 23.67 -39.10
CA LYS A 571 31.87 25.09 -38.68
C LYS A 571 31.49 25.35 -37.21
N ASP A 572 30.60 24.52 -36.64
CA ASP A 572 30.15 24.61 -35.24
C ASP A 572 31.12 23.92 -34.26
N GLY A 573 32.02 23.09 -34.81
CA GLY A 573 33.09 22.40 -34.09
C GLY A 573 34.34 23.28 -33.92
N PRO A 574 35.27 22.85 -33.05
CA PRO A 574 36.49 23.58 -32.77
C PRO A 574 37.44 23.61 -33.99
N PHE A 575 38.10 24.75 -34.20
CA PHE A 575 39.25 24.87 -35.10
C PHE A 575 40.50 25.08 -34.26
N VAL A 576 41.35 24.05 -34.19
CA VAL A 576 42.56 24.05 -33.36
C VAL A 576 43.78 24.15 -34.24
N VAL A 577 44.68 25.08 -33.88
CA VAL A 577 45.93 25.31 -34.58
C VAL A 577 47.08 24.88 -33.69
N VAL A 578 47.97 24.07 -34.23
CA VAL A 578 49.19 23.58 -33.59
C VAL A 578 50.37 24.04 -34.44
N ASP A 579 51.23 24.86 -33.87
CA ASP A 579 52.49 25.25 -34.51
C ASP A 579 53.58 24.22 -34.21
N GLY A 580 53.95 23.43 -35.22
CA GLY A 580 54.95 22.38 -35.12
C GLY A 580 56.36 22.89 -34.79
N THR A 581 56.65 24.18 -34.98
CA THR A 581 57.92 24.79 -34.61
C THR A 581 57.99 25.16 -33.12
N SER A 582 56.82 25.22 -32.45
CA SER A 582 56.72 25.56 -31.03
C SER A 582 57.14 24.39 -30.14
N SER A 583 58.13 24.62 -29.28
CA SER A 583 58.58 23.64 -28.27
C SER A 583 57.46 23.15 -27.34
N ARG A 584 56.38 23.93 -27.18
CA ARG A 584 55.20 23.54 -26.39
C ARG A 584 54.42 22.39 -27.03
N GLU A 585 54.48 22.23 -28.34
CA GLU A 585 53.80 21.16 -29.09
C GLU A 585 54.67 19.90 -29.18
N HIS A 586 55.91 19.94 -28.70
CA HIS A 586 56.86 18.82 -28.72
C HIS A 586 56.73 17.90 -27.50
N ASP A 587 56.02 18.34 -26.47
CA ASP A 587 55.78 17.56 -25.26
C ASP A 587 54.73 16.47 -25.50
N VAL A 588 55.19 15.20 -25.48
CA VAL A 588 54.36 14.02 -25.69
C VAL A 588 53.29 13.86 -24.61
N GLU A 589 53.55 14.26 -23.37
CA GLU A 589 52.59 14.12 -22.27
C GLU A 589 51.33 14.95 -22.52
N ARG A 590 51.50 16.15 -23.08
CA ARG A 590 50.38 17.01 -23.50
C ARG A 590 49.47 16.32 -24.52
N TRP A 591 50.02 15.59 -25.48
CA TRP A 591 49.21 14.90 -26.50
C TRP A 591 48.42 13.71 -25.93
N ASN A 592 48.91 13.12 -24.84
CA ASN A 592 48.25 12.03 -24.11
C ASN A 592 47.28 12.51 -23.03
N ASP A 593 47.22 13.81 -22.73
CA ASP A 593 46.34 14.37 -21.70
C ASP A 593 44.94 14.72 -22.25
N GLU A 594 43.88 14.21 -21.61
CA GLU A 594 42.50 14.38 -22.07
C GLU A 594 42.02 15.85 -22.13
N ARG A 595 42.59 16.74 -21.31
CA ARG A 595 42.08 18.11 -21.17
C ARG A 595 42.86 19.11 -21.99
N THR A 596 44.14 18.85 -22.23
CA THR A 596 45.08 19.80 -22.84
C THR A 596 45.59 19.36 -24.20
N SER A 597 45.35 18.10 -24.60
CA SER A 597 45.74 17.59 -25.90
C SER A 597 45.05 18.35 -27.03
N PRO A 598 45.79 18.80 -28.05
CA PRO A 598 45.20 19.38 -29.25
C PRO A 598 44.20 18.45 -29.93
N LEU A 599 44.38 17.12 -29.80
CA LEU A 599 43.42 16.13 -30.31
C LEU A 599 42.09 16.20 -29.56
N ALA A 600 42.12 16.35 -28.23
CA ALA A 600 40.91 16.49 -27.42
C ALA A 600 40.18 17.80 -27.72
N LEU A 601 40.95 18.88 -27.85
CA LEU A 601 40.42 20.20 -28.14
C LEU A 601 39.84 20.32 -29.56
N ALA A 602 40.33 19.51 -30.50
CA ALA A 602 39.87 19.49 -31.88
C ALA A 602 38.75 18.48 -32.16
N ASP A 603 38.29 17.74 -31.15
CA ASP A 603 37.28 16.71 -31.32
C ASP A 603 35.99 17.27 -31.93
N ARG A 604 35.44 16.54 -32.91
CA ARG A 604 34.37 16.93 -33.83
C ARG A 604 34.66 18.16 -34.71
N GLY A 605 35.90 18.61 -34.75
CA GLY A 605 36.35 19.79 -35.48
C GLY A 605 37.49 19.51 -36.45
N LEU A 606 38.36 20.50 -36.62
CA LEU A 606 39.52 20.45 -37.51
C LEU A 606 40.79 20.83 -36.75
N LEU A 607 41.83 20.00 -36.89
CA LEU A 607 43.17 20.23 -36.34
C LEU A 607 44.13 20.60 -37.48
N LEU A 608 44.63 21.84 -37.45
CA LEU A 608 45.66 22.32 -38.36
C LEU A 608 47.04 22.19 -37.71
N LEU A 609 47.92 21.40 -38.31
CA LEU A 609 49.34 21.31 -38.01
C LEU A 609 50.12 22.27 -38.90
N VAL A 610 50.50 23.42 -38.35
CA VAL A 610 51.39 24.37 -39.02
C VAL A 610 52.81 23.82 -38.98
N ASP A 611 53.49 23.75 -40.13
CA ASP A 611 54.81 23.12 -40.25
C ASP A 611 54.87 21.72 -39.60
N GLY A 612 53.95 20.82 -39.95
CA GLY A 612 53.77 19.53 -39.28
C GLY A 612 55.03 18.63 -39.26
N ALA A 613 55.94 18.80 -40.22
CA ALA A 613 57.23 18.10 -40.27
C ALA A 613 58.27 18.62 -39.25
N ALA A 614 57.96 19.66 -38.48
CA ALA A 614 58.79 20.14 -37.36
C ALA A 614 58.41 19.47 -36.02
N LEU A 615 57.28 18.77 -35.95
CA LEU A 615 56.88 18.03 -34.75
C LEU A 615 57.80 16.82 -34.51
N PRO A 616 58.07 16.43 -33.24
CA PRO A 616 58.83 15.23 -32.92
C PRO A 616 58.17 13.97 -33.47
N ARG A 617 58.99 12.97 -33.81
CA ARG A 617 58.53 11.68 -34.36
C ARG A 617 57.43 11.04 -33.53
N ASP A 618 57.59 11.01 -32.21
CA ASP A 618 56.63 10.37 -31.30
C ASP A 618 55.27 11.07 -31.33
N VAL A 619 55.26 12.40 -31.43
CA VAL A 619 54.02 13.20 -31.57
C VAL A 619 53.36 12.92 -32.93
N GLN A 620 54.13 12.88 -34.01
CA GLN A 620 53.60 12.55 -35.35
C GLN A 620 52.93 11.17 -35.35
N LEU A 621 53.54 10.17 -34.69
CA LEU A 621 52.96 8.82 -34.54
C LEU A 621 51.66 8.83 -33.71
N ILE A 622 51.61 9.60 -32.62
CA ILE A 622 50.39 9.74 -31.80
C ILE A 622 49.24 10.31 -32.63
N VAL A 623 49.49 11.40 -33.36
CA VAL A 623 48.47 12.03 -34.21
C VAL A 623 48.00 11.08 -35.31
N ALA A 624 48.95 10.45 -36.02
CA ALA A 624 48.64 9.50 -37.08
C ALA A 624 47.77 8.36 -36.57
N ARG A 625 48.15 7.76 -35.43
CA ARG A 625 47.42 6.65 -34.81
C ARG A 625 46.03 7.07 -34.34
N ALA A 626 45.93 8.22 -33.67
CA ALA A 626 44.68 8.69 -33.10
C ALA A 626 43.61 8.92 -34.19
N VAL A 627 44.01 9.49 -35.31
CA VAL A 627 43.11 9.76 -36.45
C VAL A 627 42.85 8.49 -37.28
N ALA A 628 43.84 7.62 -37.45
CA ALA A 628 43.69 6.35 -38.15
C ALA A 628 42.71 5.40 -37.45
N GLU A 629 42.87 5.22 -36.14
CA GLU A 629 42.06 4.30 -35.33
C GLU A 629 40.76 4.96 -34.82
N ARG A 630 40.57 6.26 -35.04
CA ARG A 630 39.52 7.09 -34.40
C ARG A 630 39.49 6.89 -32.88
N ARG A 631 40.66 6.80 -32.27
CA ARG A 631 40.83 6.44 -30.86
C ARG A 631 41.75 7.43 -30.17
N ALA A 632 41.30 7.95 -29.04
CA ALA A 632 42.12 8.85 -28.25
C ALA A 632 43.37 8.13 -27.69
N PRO A 633 44.50 8.85 -27.53
CA PRO A 633 45.68 8.30 -26.86
C PRO A 633 45.51 8.12 -25.34
N TRP A 634 44.46 8.66 -24.73
CA TRP A 634 44.04 8.41 -23.35
C TRP A 634 42.84 7.43 -23.27
N GLU A 635 42.46 7.02 -22.06
CA GLU A 635 41.29 6.18 -21.85
C GLU A 635 40.00 6.96 -22.13
N ARG A 636 39.33 6.65 -23.24
CA ARG A 636 38.06 7.25 -23.62
C ARG A 636 37.14 6.21 -24.29
N ALA A 637 35.88 6.19 -23.88
CA ALA A 637 34.88 5.26 -24.40
C ALA A 637 34.31 5.66 -25.77
N THR A 638 34.32 6.95 -26.11
CA THR A 638 33.82 7.48 -27.39
C THR A 638 34.93 7.63 -28.42
N PRO A 639 34.70 7.28 -29.70
CA PRO A 639 35.68 7.49 -30.77
C PRO A 639 36.03 8.97 -30.93
N LEU A 640 37.30 9.23 -31.24
CA LEU A 640 37.81 10.57 -31.56
C LEU A 640 37.50 10.87 -33.03
N ASP A 641 36.90 12.03 -33.30
CA ASP A 641 36.49 12.45 -34.65
C ASP A 641 37.12 13.79 -35.02
N VAL A 642 38.28 13.76 -35.67
CA VAL A 642 39.07 14.96 -36.01
C VAL A 642 39.47 14.92 -37.47
N VAL A 643 39.23 16.01 -38.20
CA VAL A 643 39.78 16.22 -39.56
C VAL A 643 41.15 16.86 -39.45
N LEU A 644 42.13 16.32 -40.17
CA LEU A 644 43.51 16.85 -40.17
C LEU A 644 43.75 17.78 -41.35
N ALA A 645 44.38 18.92 -41.07
CA ALA A 645 45.07 19.73 -42.05
C ALA A 645 46.56 19.83 -41.67
N LEU A 646 47.44 19.76 -42.64
CA LEU A 646 48.88 19.90 -42.45
C LEU A 646 49.42 20.92 -43.44
N SER A 647 50.21 21.87 -42.95
CA SER A 647 50.96 22.78 -43.81
C SER A 647 52.46 22.46 -43.78
N SER A 648 53.13 22.78 -44.88
CA SER A 648 54.54 22.49 -45.10
C SER A 648 55.14 23.46 -46.13
N THR A 649 56.47 23.63 -46.08
CA THR A 649 57.22 24.41 -47.07
C THR A 649 57.61 23.61 -48.32
N ALA A 650 57.41 22.28 -48.30
CA ALA A 650 57.73 21.37 -49.38
C ALA A 650 56.65 20.27 -49.51
N PRO A 651 56.53 19.61 -50.66
CA PRO A 651 55.69 18.41 -50.81
C PRO A 651 56.04 17.34 -49.77
N LEU A 652 55.11 16.41 -49.50
CA LEU A 652 55.27 15.44 -48.41
C LEU A 652 56.32 14.36 -48.72
N GLU A 653 56.44 13.94 -49.98
CA GLU A 653 57.32 12.85 -50.40
C GLU A 653 58.79 13.15 -50.08
N PRO A 654 59.36 14.32 -50.44
CA PRO A 654 60.71 14.70 -50.05
C PRO A 654 60.92 14.77 -48.53
N LEU A 655 59.88 15.12 -47.76
CA LEU A 655 59.97 15.20 -46.30
C LEU A 655 60.00 13.83 -45.63
N VAL A 656 59.29 12.86 -46.21
CA VAL A 656 59.36 11.45 -45.78
C VAL A 656 60.71 10.86 -46.12
N GLU A 657 61.22 11.08 -47.34
CA GLU A 657 62.55 10.61 -47.76
C GLU A 657 63.68 11.18 -46.89
N ALA A 658 63.56 12.46 -46.51
CA ALA A 658 64.50 13.13 -45.60
C ALA A 658 64.33 12.73 -44.11
N GLY A 659 63.38 11.85 -43.78
CA GLY A 659 63.11 11.41 -42.41
C GLY A 659 62.53 12.49 -41.49
N ARG A 660 62.04 13.60 -42.05
CA ARG A 660 61.42 14.71 -41.30
C ARG A 660 59.93 14.49 -41.02
N LEU A 661 59.25 13.74 -41.88
CA LEU A 661 57.85 13.37 -41.72
C LEU A 661 57.74 11.84 -41.65
N THR A 662 56.95 11.32 -40.71
CA THR A 662 56.75 9.87 -40.59
C THR A 662 55.82 9.36 -41.70
N PRO A 663 56.10 8.16 -42.26
CA PRO A 663 55.21 7.52 -43.22
C PRO A 663 53.78 7.36 -42.69
N GLU A 664 53.62 7.10 -41.39
CA GLU A 664 52.31 6.92 -40.75
C GLU A 664 51.45 8.19 -40.80
N LEU A 665 52.06 9.36 -40.56
CA LEU A 665 51.37 10.65 -40.64
C LEU A 665 51.14 11.06 -42.10
N ALA A 666 52.15 10.87 -42.98
CA ALA A 666 52.03 11.13 -44.41
C ALA A 666 50.89 10.30 -45.05
N ALA A 667 50.74 9.04 -44.63
CA ALA A 667 49.69 8.15 -45.10
C ALA A 667 48.26 8.65 -44.80
N ARG A 668 48.08 9.58 -43.85
CA ARG A 668 46.76 10.20 -43.61
C ARG A 668 46.35 11.12 -44.75
N PHE A 669 47.28 11.53 -45.60
CA PHE A 669 47.08 12.48 -46.68
C PHE A 669 47.33 11.87 -48.07
N GLU A 670 47.64 10.59 -48.21
CA GLU A 670 47.97 9.94 -49.50
C GLU A 670 46.92 10.14 -50.59
N THR A 671 45.64 10.23 -50.22
CA THR A 671 44.53 10.43 -51.18
C THR A 671 44.28 11.91 -51.48
N SER A 672 45.09 12.82 -50.94
CA SER A 672 44.88 14.26 -50.95
C SER A 672 45.95 14.98 -51.76
N GLU A 673 45.56 15.51 -52.93
CA GLU A 673 46.45 16.39 -53.70
C GLU A 673 46.82 17.63 -52.86
N PRO A 674 48.11 18.05 -52.84
CA PRO A 674 48.56 19.25 -52.16
C PRO A 674 47.92 20.51 -52.75
N ILE A 675 47.53 21.44 -51.88
CA ILE A 675 47.03 22.75 -52.26
C ILE A 675 48.15 23.75 -52.06
N GLU A 676 48.64 24.33 -53.17
CA GLU A 676 49.65 25.36 -53.13
C GLU A 676 49.01 26.72 -52.77
N LEU A 677 49.49 27.35 -51.69
CA LEU A 677 49.12 28.71 -51.36
C LEU A 677 49.99 29.69 -52.16
N PRO A 678 49.40 30.68 -52.84
CA PRO A 678 50.18 31.68 -53.57
C PRO A 678 50.99 32.55 -52.61
N GLY A 679 52.24 32.83 -52.95
CA GLY A 679 53.04 33.87 -52.28
C GLY A 679 52.46 35.26 -52.51
N LEU A 680 52.91 36.26 -51.76
CA LEU A 680 52.54 37.67 -51.88
C LEU A 680 52.82 38.22 -53.28
N SER A 681 53.94 37.83 -53.90
CA SER A 681 54.29 38.17 -55.29
C SER A 681 53.24 37.68 -56.29
N ASP A 682 52.68 36.50 -56.05
CA ASP A 682 51.73 35.82 -56.95
C ASP A 682 50.29 36.32 -56.73
N ARG A 683 50.08 37.16 -55.70
CA ARG A 683 48.78 37.73 -55.30
C ARG A 683 48.84 39.23 -55.02
N ALA A 684 49.57 39.99 -55.84
CA ALA A 684 49.73 41.44 -55.66
C ALA A 684 48.40 42.22 -55.56
N GLU A 685 47.33 41.73 -56.20
CA GLU A 685 45.97 42.29 -56.14
C GLU A 685 45.37 42.24 -54.72
N ASP A 686 45.80 41.29 -53.90
CA ASP A 686 45.37 41.12 -52.50
C ASP A 686 46.17 42.03 -51.55
N LEU A 687 47.40 42.38 -51.92
CA LEU A 687 48.38 43.07 -51.07
C LEU A 687 47.81 44.38 -50.51
N ARG A 688 47.04 45.14 -51.31
CA ARG A 688 46.45 46.42 -50.87
C ARG A 688 45.52 46.23 -49.69
N SER A 689 44.60 45.28 -49.79
CA SER A 689 43.61 45.02 -48.77
C SER A 689 44.26 44.41 -47.52
N ILE A 690 45.23 43.51 -47.70
CA ILE A 690 45.99 42.91 -46.60
C ILE A 690 46.80 43.96 -45.83
N VAL A 691 47.55 44.82 -46.52
CA VAL A 691 48.37 45.90 -45.92
C VAL A 691 47.48 46.89 -45.19
N ALA A 692 46.41 47.38 -45.82
CA ALA A 692 45.50 48.35 -45.22
C ALA A 692 44.85 47.80 -43.93
N ASP A 693 44.39 46.56 -43.95
CA ASP A 693 43.77 45.89 -42.81
C ASP A 693 44.78 45.58 -41.69
N ARG A 694 46.01 45.16 -42.03
CA ARG A 694 47.08 44.96 -41.02
C ARG A 694 47.52 46.27 -40.38
N LEU A 695 47.72 47.35 -41.15
CA LEU A 695 48.06 48.67 -40.62
C LEU A 695 46.94 49.25 -39.75
N ALA A 696 45.69 49.13 -40.17
CA ALA A 696 44.54 49.58 -39.40
C ALA A 696 44.46 48.88 -38.03
N ARG A 697 44.68 47.57 -37.99
CA ARG A 697 44.70 46.79 -36.74
C ARG A 697 45.87 47.12 -35.85
N GLU A 698 47.07 47.15 -36.41
CA GLU A 698 48.29 47.37 -35.67
C GLU A 698 48.32 48.81 -35.12
N GLY A 699 47.87 49.78 -35.91
CA GLY A 699 47.62 51.15 -35.46
C GLY A 699 46.61 51.22 -34.32
N LEU A 700 45.47 50.53 -34.43
CA LEU A 700 44.47 50.49 -33.36
C LEU A 700 45.06 49.88 -32.07
N ARG A 701 45.91 48.85 -32.18
CA ARG A 701 46.56 48.17 -31.06
C ARG A 701 47.61 49.05 -30.37
N VAL A 702 48.44 49.76 -31.15
CA VAL A 702 49.58 50.53 -30.64
C VAL A 702 49.17 51.95 -30.26
N HIS A 703 48.35 52.60 -31.08
CA HIS A 703 48.01 54.03 -30.99
C HIS A 703 46.55 54.29 -30.58
N GLY A 704 45.70 53.27 -30.48
CA GLY A 704 44.27 53.43 -30.18
C GLY A 704 43.41 53.96 -31.34
N ARG A 705 44.00 54.13 -32.53
CA ARG A 705 43.33 54.60 -33.76
C ARG A 705 43.91 53.91 -35.01
N PRO A 706 43.11 53.66 -36.06
CA PRO A 706 43.60 52.97 -37.25
C PRO A 706 44.67 53.77 -38.00
N THR A 707 45.75 53.10 -38.41
CA THR A 707 46.78 53.68 -39.27
C THR A 707 46.53 53.33 -40.73
N GLY A 708 46.51 54.33 -41.62
CA GLY A 708 46.41 54.17 -43.06
C GLY A 708 47.78 54.17 -43.75
N ILE A 709 47.78 54.10 -45.08
CA ILE A 709 48.98 54.21 -45.92
C ILE A 709 48.70 55.13 -47.11
N ASP A 710 49.64 56.01 -47.43
CA ASP A 710 49.55 56.84 -48.64
C ASP A 710 49.86 56.03 -49.91
N ILE A 711 49.49 56.55 -51.08
CA ILE A 711 49.65 55.87 -52.37
C ILE A 711 51.13 55.63 -52.73
N ALA A 712 52.01 56.60 -52.46
CA ALA A 712 53.44 56.50 -52.74
C ALA A 712 54.15 55.51 -51.80
N ALA A 713 53.73 55.43 -50.54
CA ALA A 713 54.21 54.45 -49.57
C ALA A 713 53.76 53.03 -49.96
N PHE A 714 52.52 52.89 -50.38
CA PHE A 714 51.99 51.60 -50.85
C PHE A 714 52.67 51.13 -52.14
N ALA A 715 52.98 52.04 -53.08
CA ALA A 715 53.72 51.71 -54.30
C ALA A 715 55.10 51.10 -54.00
N LEU A 716 55.82 51.62 -52.99
CA LEU A 716 57.10 51.04 -52.56
C LEU A 716 56.94 49.63 -51.98
N LEU A 717 55.84 49.35 -51.26
CA LEU A 717 55.56 48.00 -50.77
C LEU A 717 55.13 47.05 -51.89
N MET A 718 54.48 47.54 -52.95
CA MET A 718 54.11 46.72 -54.11
C MET A 718 55.32 46.26 -54.93
N GLU A 719 56.39 47.05 -54.97
CA GLU A 719 57.63 46.73 -55.69
C GLU A 719 58.58 45.85 -54.87
N HIS A 720 58.24 45.52 -53.62
CA HIS A 720 59.06 44.69 -52.73
C HIS A 720 58.76 43.20 -52.95
N ASP A 721 59.81 42.37 -53.01
CA ASP A 721 59.68 40.95 -53.36
C ASP A 721 59.12 40.07 -52.22
N PHE A 722 59.17 40.52 -50.97
CA PHE A 722 58.76 39.77 -49.77
C PHE A 722 59.32 38.33 -49.69
N GLU A 723 60.64 38.18 -49.56
CA GLU A 723 61.32 36.89 -49.47
C GLU A 723 60.80 35.98 -48.34
N ALA A 724 60.29 36.55 -47.23
CA ALA A 724 59.66 35.82 -46.13
C ALA A 724 58.15 36.08 -46.01
N GLU A 725 57.51 36.46 -47.11
CA GLU A 725 56.06 36.39 -47.32
C GLU A 725 55.23 37.10 -46.22
N ASP A 726 54.19 36.45 -45.67
CA ASP A 726 53.29 37.04 -44.68
C ASP A 726 53.98 37.39 -43.35
N ALA A 727 55.04 36.65 -42.98
CA ALA A 727 55.84 36.90 -41.80
C ALA A 727 56.68 38.18 -41.94
N GLU A 728 57.27 38.40 -43.11
CA GLU A 728 57.99 39.64 -43.43
C GLU A 728 57.06 40.84 -43.44
N LEU A 729 55.91 40.70 -44.11
CA LEU A 729 54.89 41.73 -44.15
C LEU A 729 54.39 42.11 -42.75
N ALA A 730 54.23 41.14 -41.84
CA ALA A 730 53.89 41.39 -40.43
C ALA A 730 54.95 42.26 -39.74
N ALA A 731 56.23 41.91 -39.92
CA ALA A 731 57.34 42.63 -39.33
C ALA A 731 57.48 44.05 -39.89
N ILE A 732 57.31 44.22 -41.20
CA ILE A 732 57.30 45.52 -41.88
C ILE A 732 56.18 46.39 -41.32
N VAL A 733 54.94 45.91 -41.28
CA VAL A 733 53.79 46.66 -40.73
C VAL A 733 54.03 47.08 -39.29
N THR A 734 54.53 46.17 -38.45
CA THR A 734 54.85 46.47 -37.03
C THR A 734 55.86 47.61 -36.93
N LYS A 735 56.94 47.56 -37.73
CA LYS A 735 57.97 48.61 -37.75
C LYS A 735 57.44 49.94 -38.30
N LEU A 736 56.57 49.90 -39.30
CA LEU A 736 55.94 51.09 -39.88
C LEU A 736 55.04 51.79 -38.86
N VAL A 737 54.17 51.05 -38.17
CA VAL A 737 53.28 51.63 -37.15
C VAL A 737 54.07 52.16 -35.96
N ALA A 738 55.13 51.47 -35.52
CA ALA A 738 55.97 51.94 -34.43
C ALA A 738 56.74 53.24 -34.76
N ARG A 739 57.00 53.50 -36.05
CA ARG A 739 57.73 54.69 -36.53
C ARG A 739 56.82 55.83 -36.97
N ALA A 740 55.59 55.53 -37.40
CA ALA A 740 54.65 56.52 -37.88
C ALA A 740 54.33 57.53 -36.75
N THR A 741 54.58 58.81 -37.03
CA THR A 741 54.23 59.91 -36.11
C THR A 741 52.77 60.36 -36.25
N ASP A 742 52.16 60.08 -37.40
CA ASP A 742 50.78 60.42 -37.77
C ASP A 742 49.94 59.13 -38.04
N ASP A 743 48.64 59.28 -38.30
CA ASP A 743 47.72 58.17 -38.63
C ASP A 743 47.90 57.61 -40.05
N VAL A 744 48.94 58.03 -40.78
CA VAL A 744 49.18 57.63 -42.17
C VAL A 744 50.67 57.35 -42.37
N VAL A 745 50.99 56.12 -42.79
CA VAL A 745 52.33 55.74 -43.23
C VAL A 745 52.65 56.43 -44.56
N ARG A 746 53.78 57.14 -44.61
CA ARG A 746 54.27 57.86 -45.80
C ARG A 746 55.46 57.14 -46.44
N ALA A 747 55.77 57.52 -47.67
CA ALA A 747 56.88 56.92 -48.43
C ALA A 747 58.24 57.03 -47.71
N ALA A 748 58.45 58.08 -46.90
CA ALA A 748 59.66 58.23 -46.09
C ALA A 748 59.79 57.13 -45.02
N ASP A 749 58.68 56.70 -44.41
CA ASP A 749 58.66 55.68 -43.37
C ASP A 749 59.03 54.30 -43.94
N VAL A 750 58.57 54.01 -45.16
CA VAL A 750 58.88 52.77 -45.91
C VAL A 750 60.35 52.76 -46.35
N ARG A 751 60.86 53.86 -46.92
CA ARG A 751 62.29 53.97 -47.29
C ARG A 751 63.23 53.86 -46.10
N ALA A 752 62.82 54.35 -44.93
CA ALA A 752 63.59 54.21 -43.70
C ALA A 752 63.75 52.74 -43.24
N LEU A 753 62.97 51.81 -43.79
CA LEU A 753 63.14 50.36 -43.59
C LEU A 753 64.06 49.71 -44.64
N GLY A 754 64.63 50.48 -45.56
CA GLY A 754 65.47 49.98 -46.65
C GLY A 754 64.68 49.43 -47.84
N ILE A 755 63.39 49.77 -47.95
CA ILE A 755 62.49 49.28 -49.01
C ILE A 755 62.33 50.37 -50.08
N GLY A 756 62.70 50.06 -51.33
CA GLY A 756 62.70 50.96 -52.49
C GLY A 756 64.11 51.29 -53.01
N PRO A 757 64.24 51.88 -54.22
CA PRO A 757 65.53 52.18 -54.81
C PRO A 757 66.32 53.15 -53.92
N GLU A 758 67.58 52.81 -53.67
CA GLU A 758 68.53 53.64 -52.93
C GLU A 758 68.63 54.98 -53.67
N VAL A 759 68.09 56.05 -53.08
CA VAL A 759 68.29 57.39 -53.62
C VAL A 759 69.75 57.71 -53.41
N ALA A 760 70.56 57.48 -54.46
CA ALA A 760 71.89 58.03 -54.56
C ALA A 760 71.79 59.51 -54.22
N ASN A 761 72.44 59.87 -53.12
CA ASN A 761 72.46 61.21 -52.59
C ASN A 761 73.34 62.05 -53.52
N ASP A 762 72.78 62.49 -54.65
CA ASP A 762 73.47 63.35 -55.59
C ASP A 762 73.32 64.80 -55.13
N ALA A 763 74.45 65.38 -54.75
CA ALA A 763 74.56 66.77 -54.35
C ALA A 763 74.23 67.69 -55.54
N GLY A 764 73.24 68.57 -55.37
CA GLY A 764 72.85 69.50 -56.42
C GLY A 764 71.97 70.62 -55.88
N ALA A 765 72.50 71.44 -54.97
CA ALA A 765 71.91 72.74 -54.66
C ALA A 765 72.03 73.65 -55.89
N THR A 766 71.06 73.57 -56.80
CA THR A 766 70.81 74.58 -57.82
C THR A 766 69.46 75.23 -57.57
N SER A 767 69.56 76.50 -57.21
CA SER A 767 68.52 77.51 -57.09
C SER A 767 67.48 77.48 -58.21
N PHE A 768 66.21 77.60 -57.84
CA PHE A 768 65.24 78.37 -58.62
C PHE A 768 64.32 79.18 -57.70
N SER A 769 64.53 80.49 -57.70
CA SER A 769 63.63 81.48 -57.11
C SER A 769 62.62 81.97 -58.16
N ALA A 770 61.35 82.09 -57.76
CA ALA A 770 60.39 83.13 -58.15
C ALA A 770 59.06 82.74 -57.48
N GLY A 771 58.48 83.47 -56.53
CA GLY A 771 58.22 84.89 -56.56
C GLY A 771 56.71 85.07 -56.76
N ARG A 772 56.01 85.61 -55.76
CA ARG A 772 54.78 86.37 -56.03
C ARG A 772 54.47 87.34 -54.90
N SER A 773 54.41 88.59 -55.33
CA SER A 773 54.11 89.82 -54.63
C SER A 773 52.61 90.02 -54.42
N SER A 774 52.30 90.68 -53.29
CA SER A 774 51.32 91.76 -53.09
C SER A 774 49.83 91.56 -53.38
N GLY A 775 49.02 91.89 -52.37
CA GLY A 775 47.64 92.34 -52.54
C GLY A 775 46.90 92.54 -51.22
N SER A 776 46.99 93.77 -50.68
CA SER A 776 46.19 94.46 -49.63
C SER A 776 45.88 93.76 -48.31
#